data_AF-A0A432PUB6-F1
#
_entry.id   AF-A0A432PUB6-F1
#
_cell.length_a   1.000
_cell.length_b   1.000
_cell.length_c   1.000
_cell.angle_alpha   90.00
_cell.angle_beta   90.00
_cell.angle_gamma   90.00
#
_symmetry.space_group_name_H-M   'P 1'
#
loop_
_entity.id
_entity.type
_entity.pdbx_description
1 polymer ?
#
loop_
_entity_poly.entity_id
_entity_poly.type
_entity_poly.pdbx_seq_one_letter_code
_entity_poly.pdbx_strand_id
1 'polypeptide(L)'
;MQVGDCKITIKQIGDFLWFSPRTTKPSYGSVIKALKHHIRYITKKTTATAGDYNIILNKAKEEVEKYTNPRVGLKFYIAVPNDWDAEKALTTVGNFVMRQFGVPEENIFLAFHDDAKNKHVHVLIFPRNREGKKLRIGRRELRSFHKAWEDLLIEEGYEIFKLPEDASPKKIPIGFIKKNPDLYREFMKLVARYKKTLYEEEDRYLDSDQDRGQDRKEEREGRTRDGSPDGSPESSLISEQKKEIKLQVEGLGFSEDAKVAIVCTTPDKQPVQRIVRVAKLFEEDFLKFLRKLNADGYNVYISVNELKEDASSRKKEDFKDKQKHIYLDIDGDKLGKDGYEILKQILKDLDLPQPTLVVQTSKNNLQVVWTLSEELDKEEIERINSEIAERYELDKAIDVSRVFRLAGFFNRKKGKGNFVYVVKKASSLKPVSLEHFKRFLKSETTETPAYRTEERKTEAQGKAEKLDENYLIELANNVVLYIEHLLKHYEIAGLMVYRGKVESLLKKLADLSEEIKENAIKIATEKRSYSEAEQAYLYRAIRKILEKNVESEGKKILIKKGFLRDVIYLTLAFREALHRQRLEKLQRSPDYPYISVSSALKFLLEKLKEFEELGYKIEFEEKVPTDYRELKAQVRERIVREHTPNLRMWEEPRNEPRPQKRRKPKM
;
A
#
# COMPACT_ATOMS: atom_id res chain seq x y z
N MET A 1 -14.42 -16.16 43.74
CA MET A 1 -13.13 -15.53 43.37
C MET A 1 -13.44 -14.20 42.72
N GLN A 2 -13.10 -13.07 43.35
CA GLN A 2 -13.17 -11.76 42.71
C GLN A 2 -12.16 -11.74 41.57
N VAL A 3 -12.62 -11.49 40.34
CA VAL A 3 -11.75 -11.23 39.20
C VAL A 3 -11.07 -9.89 39.48
N GLY A 4 -9.83 -9.91 39.96
CA GLY A 4 -9.06 -8.69 40.16
C GLY A 4 -8.90 -7.95 38.82
N ASP A 5 -9.05 -6.62 38.85
CA ASP A 5 -8.91 -5.75 37.67
C ASP A 5 -7.53 -5.94 37.02
N CYS A 6 -7.47 -6.75 35.97
CA CYS A 6 -6.25 -6.98 35.22
C CYS A 6 -5.83 -5.68 34.50
N LYS A 7 -4.61 -5.19 34.77
CA LYS A 7 -4.08 -3.97 34.14
C LYS A 7 -3.54 -4.30 32.76
N ILE A 8 -4.12 -3.71 31.71
CA ILE A 8 -3.70 -3.96 30.33
C ILE A 8 -2.72 -2.87 29.88
N THR A 9 -1.62 -3.25 29.23
CA THR A 9 -0.66 -2.32 28.61
C THR A 9 -0.24 -2.79 27.20
N ILE A 10 0.35 -1.89 26.41
CA ILE A 10 0.88 -2.20 25.08
C ILE A 10 2.41 -2.28 25.16
N LYS A 11 2.98 -3.35 24.60
CA LYS A 11 4.42 -3.46 24.37
C LYS A 11 4.78 -2.80 23.05
N GLN A 12 5.35 -1.60 23.11
CA GLN A 12 5.87 -0.91 21.92
C GLN A 12 7.22 -0.25 22.22
N ILE A 13 8.21 -0.57 21.40
CA ILE A 13 9.55 0.05 21.44
C ILE A 13 9.84 0.54 20.02
N GLY A 14 10.23 1.81 19.90
CA GLY A 14 10.58 2.42 18.62
C GLY A 14 11.92 1.94 18.08
N ASP A 15 12.17 2.24 16.81
CA ASP A 15 13.44 1.90 16.16
C ASP A 15 14.65 2.53 16.86
N PHE A 16 15.70 1.73 16.98
CA PHE A 16 17.00 2.14 17.51
C PHE A 16 17.80 2.85 16.43
N LEU A 17 17.91 4.17 16.53
CA LEU A 17 18.55 5.02 15.53
C LEU A 17 19.81 5.68 16.08
N TRP A 18 20.90 5.59 15.31
CA TRP A 18 22.18 6.21 15.67
C TRP A 18 22.30 7.63 15.13
N PHE A 19 22.79 8.54 15.97
CA PHE A 19 23.40 9.79 15.54
C PHE A 19 24.87 9.53 15.22
N SER A 20 25.21 9.62 13.93
CA SER A 20 26.58 9.56 13.43
C SER A 20 26.72 10.46 12.20
N PRO A 21 27.93 10.90 11.82
CA PRO A 21 28.14 11.60 10.55
C PRO A 21 27.55 10.86 9.34
N ARG A 22 27.67 9.52 9.28
CA ARG A 22 27.09 8.70 8.19
C ARG A 22 25.57 8.68 8.12
N THR A 23 24.88 8.71 9.26
CA THR A 23 23.42 8.59 9.33
C THR A 23 22.70 9.94 9.37
N THR A 24 23.44 11.02 9.63
CA THR A 24 22.88 12.37 9.75
C THR A 24 22.68 12.99 8.37
N LYS A 25 21.49 13.55 8.12
CA LYS A 25 21.20 14.26 6.87
C LYS A 25 22.12 15.49 6.73
N PRO A 26 22.66 15.77 5.52
CA PRO A 26 23.51 16.93 5.27
C PRO A 26 22.88 18.27 5.67
N SER A 27 21.54 18.37 5.61
CA SER A 27 20.78 19.57 5.98
C SER A 27 21.00 20.07 7.41
N TYR A 28 21.44 19.20 8.33
CA TYR A 28 21.76 19.61 9.70
C TYR A 28 23.14 20.27 9.81
N GLY A 29 23.99 20.14 8.79
CA GLY A 29 25.37 20.65 8.78
C GLY A 29 26.35 19.87 9.65
N SER A 30 25.93 19.32 10.80
CA SER A 30 26.75 18.43 11.62
C SER A 30 25.91 17.45 12.45
N VAL A 31 26.51 16.34 12.87
CA VAL A 31 25.87 15.37 13.77
C VAL A 31 25.49 16.00 15.12
N ILE A 32 26.29 16.96 15.61
CA ILE A 32 25.99 17.73 16.84
C ILE A 32 24.75 18.60 16.66
N LYS A 33 24.60 19.27 15.51
CA LYS A 33 23.40 20.07 15.21
C LYS A 33 22.16 19.19 15.09
N ALA A 34 22.28 18.01 14.48
CA ALA A 34 21.18 17.04 14.40
C ALA A 34 20.76 16.52 15.79
N LEU A 35 21.74 16.20 16.65
CA LEU A 35 21.50 15.79 18.03
C LEU A 35 20.79 16.90 18.83
N LYS A 36 21.29 18.15 18.75
CA LYS A 36 20.64 19.32 19.37
C LYS A 36 19.21 19.53 18.87
N HIS A 37 18.99 19.40 17.57
CA HIS A 37 17.65 19.55 16.99
C HIS A 37 16.71 18.46 17.51
N HIS A 38 17.19 17.23 17.65
CA HIS A 38 16.38 16.14 18.21
C HIS A 38 16.05 16.36 19.69
N ILE A 39 17.02 16.79 20.50
CA ILE A 39 16.80 17.16 21.91
C ILE A 39 15.70 18.22 22.01
N ARG A 40 15.80 19.32 21.24
CA ARG A 40 14.76 20.36 21.21
C ARG A 40 13.39 19.82 20.79
N TYR A 41 13.36 18.89 19.84
CA TYR A 41 12.11 18.29 19.39
C TYR A 41 11.44 17.48 20.50
N ILE A 42 12.20 16.62 21.20
CA ILE A 42 11.64 15.80 22.28
C ILE A 42 11.34 16.62 23.53
N THR A 43 12.08 17.69 23.83
CA THR A 43 11.76 18.54 24.99
C THR A 43 10.58 19.48 24.76
N LYS A 44 10.28 19.85 23.51
CA LYS A 44 9.18 20.79 23.20
C LYS A 44 7.79 20.31 23.65
N LYS A 45 7.56 19.00 23.69
CA LYS A 45 6.27 18.39 24.02
C LYS A 45 6.27 17.60 25.33
N THR A 46 7.38 17.67 26.06
CA THR A 46 7.59 16.83 27.24
C THR A 46 6.83 17.39 28.43
N THR A 47 6.25 16.52 29.25
CA THR A 47 5.68 16.91 30.55
C THR A 47 6.71 16.81 31.68
N ALA A 48 7.69 15.91 31.54
CA ALA A 48 8.85 15.82 32.43
C ALA A 48 10.09 15.29 31.69
N THR A 49 11.27 15.48 32.28
CA THR A 49 12.55 14.95 31.77
C THR A 49 13.40 14.40 32.91
N ALA A 50 14.29 13.46 32.62
CA ALA A 50 15.33 13.00 33.54
C ALA A 50 16.70 12.98 32.85
N GLY A 51 17.76 13.28 33.61
CA GLY A 51 19.14 13.41 33.13
C GLY A 51 19.45 14.79 32.53
N ASP A 52 20.75 15.07 32.34
CA ASP A 52 21.23 16.33 31.73
C ASP A 52 21.69 16.09 30.29
N TYR A 53 20.92 16.60 29.33
CA TYR A 53 21.26 16.48 27.92
C TYR A 53 22.56 17.22 27.55
N ASN A 54 23.02 18.18 28.36
CA ASN A 54 24.28 18.89 28.10
C ASN A 54 25.48 17.96 28.28
N ILE A 55 25.42 17.01 29.21
CA ILE A 55 26.45 15.98 29.39
C ILE A 55 26.59 15.16 28.10
N ILE A 56 25.47 14.70 27.54
CA ILE A 56 25.45 13.97 26.26
C ILE A 56 26.01 14.83 25.12
N LEU A 57 25.61 16.11 25.04
CA LEU A 57 26.10 17.02 24.00
C LEU A 57 27.59 17.29 24.10
N ASN A 58 28.14 17.42 25.31
CA ASN A 58 29.57 17.68 25.52
C ASN A 58 30.39 16.43 25.19
N LYS A 59 30.01 15.26 25.72
CA LYS A 59 30.60 13.96 25.36
C LYS A 59 30.55 13.70 23.85
N ALA A 60 29.43 14.07 23.19
CA ALA A 60 29.30 13.97 21.74
C ALA A 60 30.29 14.86 20.97
N LYS A 61 30.53 16.10 21.42
CA LYS A 61 31.52 17.00 20.77
C LYS A 61 32.93 16.44 20.89
N GLU A 62 33.34 16.03 22.09
CA GLU A 62 34.65 15.42 22.34
C GLU A 62 34.86 14.16 21.48
N GLU A 63 33.82 13.35 21.31
CA GLU A 63 33.88 12.14 20.49
C GLU A 63 34.04 12.47 18.98
N VAL A 64 33.44 13.57 18.49
CA VAL A 64 33.62 14.06 17.10
C VAL A 64 35.01 14.62 16.86
N GLU A 65 35.65 15.21 17.87
CA GLU A 65 37.04 15.68 17.77
C GLU A 65 38.02 14.51 17.71
N LYS A 66 37.73 13.41 18.41
CA LYS A 66 38.61 12.23 18.51
C LYS A 66 38.48 11.25 17.33
N TYR A 67 37.33 11.19 16.67
CA TYR A 67 37.06 10.17 15.65
C TYR A 67 36.38 10.76 14.41
N THR A 68 36.66 10.19 13.23
CA THR A 68 36.12 10.66 11.95
C THR A 68 34.66 10.28 11.72
N ASN A 69 34.20 9.16 12.28
CA ASN A 69 32.80 8.72 12.16
C ASN A 69 32.26 8.09 13.45
N PRO A 70 32.16 8.86 14.53
CA PRO A 70 31.66 8.35 15.79
C PRO A 70 30.14 8.19 15.79
N ARG A 71 29.67 7.19 16.53
CA ARG A 71 28.29 7.15 17.01
C ARG A 71 28.26 7.98 18.29
N VAL A 72 27.51 9.07 18.29
CA VAL A 72 27.50 10.06 19.38
C VAL A 72 26.19 10.10 20.14
N GLY A 73 25.19 9.36 19.67
CA GLY A 73 23.91 9.21 20.35
C GLY A 73 23.14 8.03 19.79
N LEU A 74 22.36 7.37 20.63
CA LEU A 74 21.37 6.36 20.27
C LEU A 74 20.01 6.87 20.71
N LYS A 75 19.02 6.89 19.82
CA LYS A 75 17.65 7.26 20.16
C LYS A 75 16.64 6.17 19.84
N PHE A 76 15.60 6.10 20.66
CA PHE A 76 14.39 5.31 20.46
C PHE A 76 13.31 5.84 21.42
N TYR A 77 12.15 5.20 21.49
CA TYR A 77 11.14 5.47 22.51
C TYR A 77 10.59 4.15 23.05
N ILE A 78 10.05 4.17 24.25
CA ILE A 78 9.37 3.04 24.90
C ILE A 78 7.97 3.51 25.29
N ALA A 79 6.93 2.78 24.87
CA ALA A 79 5.58 2.98 25.39
C ALA A 79 5.51 2.46 26.84
N VAL A 80 4.85 3.22 27.70
CA VAL A 80 4.68 2.90 29.12
C VAL A 80 3.19 2.78 29.44
N PRO A 81 2.80 2.05 30.50
CA PRO A 81 1.42 1.97 30.93
C PRO A 81 0.78 3.35 31.14
N ASN A 82 -0.47 3.49 30.69
CA ASN A 82 -1.17 4.78 30.74
C ASN A 82 -1.49 5.25 32.18
N ASP A 83 -1.47 4.33 33.15
CA ASP A 83 -1.64 4.63 34.57
C ASP A 83 -0.33 5.03 35.27
N TRP A 84 0.82 5.01 34.58
CA TRP A 84 2.05 5.57 35.13
C TRP A 84 2.03 7.10 35.04
N ASP A 85 2.47 7.75 36.11
CA ASP A 85 2.85 9.15 36.07
C ASP A 85 4.25 9.32 35.46
N ALA A 86 4.65 10.57 35.28
CA ALA A 86 5.92 10.90 34.66
C ALA A 86 7.13 10.39 35.48
N GLU A 87 7.06 10.47 36.81
CA GLU A 87 8.15 10.09 37.71
C GLU A 87 8.39 8.57 37.68
N LYS A 88 7.32 7.77 37.84
CA LYS A 88 7.39 6.31 37.73
C LYS A 88 7.90 5.91 36.36
N ALA A 89 7.40 6.53 35.28
CA ALA A 89 7.82 6.21 33.92
C ALA A 89 9.30 6.51 33.67
N LEU A 90 9.77 7.71 34.04
CA LEU A 90 11.17 8.10 33.86
C LEU A 90 12.12 7.23 34.68
N THR A 91 11.80 6.99 35.96
CA THR A 91 12.63 6.17 36.86
C THR A 91 12.71 4.72 36.38
N THR A 92 11.57 4.11 36.04
CA THR A 92 11.52 2.72 35.59
C THR A 92 12.24 2.52 34.26
N VAL A 93 11.99 3.41 33.29
CA VAL A 93 12.68 3.35 31.98
C VAL A 93 14.18 3.62 32.13
N GLY A 94 14.58 4.58 32.97
CA GLY A 94 15.99 4.87 33.26
C GLY A 94 16.72 3.65 33.81
N ASN A 95 16.20 3.08 34.90
CA ASN A 95 16.76 1.89 35.53
C ASN A 95 16.83 0.69 34.57
N PHE A 96 15.76 0.50 33.78
CA PHE A 96 15.71 -0.55 32.77
C PHE A 96 16.82 -0.37 31.73
N VAL A 97 16.96 0.82 31.14
CA VAL A 97 17.95 1.14 30.11
C VAL A 97 19.38 1.04 30.66
N MET A 98 19.63 1.54 31.87
CA MET A 98 20.92 1.41 32.55
C MET A 98 21.34 -0.05 32.70
N ARG A 99 20.43 -0.90 33.20
CA ARG A 99 20.67 -2.33 33.40
C ARG A 99 20.89 -3.07 32.08
N GLN A 100 20.03 -2.83 31.09
CA GLN A 100 20.07 -3.59 29.83
C GLN A 100 21.27 -3.23 28.94
N PHE A 101 21.70 -1.96 28.94
CA PHE A 101 22.87 -1.56 28.13
C PHE A 101 24.16 -1.40 28.92
N GLY A 102 24.12 -1.54 30.25
CA GLY A 102 25.28 -1.32 31.10
C GLY A 102 25.85 0.09 30.96
N VAL A 103 24.99 1.09 30.71
CA VAL A 103 25.39 2.50 30.60
C VAL A 103 25.27 3.21 31.94
N PRO A 104 26.15 4.18 32.23
CA PRO A 104 26.01 4.99 33.44
C PRO A 104 24.85 5.97 33.28
N GLU A 105 24.29 6.42 34.41
CA GLU A 105 23.06 7.23 34.44
C GLU A 105 23.23 8.55 33.69
N GLU A 106 24.37 9.22 33.84
CA GLU A 106 24.67 10.49 33.19
C GLU A 106 24.84 10.39 31.66
N ASN A 107 24.87 9.17 31.12
CA ASN A 107 24.83 8.93 29.67
C ASN A 107 23.39 8.81 29.13
N ILE A 108 22.36 8.90 29.97
CA ILE A 108 20.97 8.78 29.55
C ILE A 108 20.26 10.13 29.72
N PHE A 109 19.49 10.51 28.71
CA PHE A 109 18.52 11.58 28.78
C PHE A 109 17.14 11.02 28.38
N LEU A 110 16.15 11.29 29.21
CA LEU A 110 14.78 10.82 29.04
C LEU A 110 13.82 12.00 28.94
N ALA A 111 12.83 11.88 28.05
CA ALA A 111 11.75 12.85 27.90
C ALA A 111 10.41 12.13 27.86
N PHE A 112 9.56 12.37 28.86
CA PHE A 112 8.25 11.74 28.98
C PHE A 112 7.17 12.55 28.26
N HIS A 113 6.45 11.90 27.35
CA HIS A 113 5.37 12.48 26.54
C HIS A 113 4.04 11.86 26.95
N ASP A 114 3.11 12.71 27.39
CA ASP A 114 1.73 12.34 27.68
C ASP A 114 0.82 12.74 26.52
N ASP A 115 1.03 12.07 25.39
CA ASP A 115 0.08 12.17 24.28
C ASP A 115 -1.17 11.40 24.71
N ALA A 116 -2.33 12.04 24.81
CA ALA A 116 -3.61 11.52 25.36
C ALA A 116 -4.09 10.12 24.90
N LYS A 117 -3.38 9.47 23.96
CA LYS A 117 -3.63 8.13 23.45
C LYS A 117 -2.57 7.09 23.84
N ASN A 118 -1.32 7.49 24.08
CA ASN A 118 -0.22 6.57 24.42
C ASN A 118 0.94 7.31 25.12
N LYS A 119 1.07 7.10 26.43
CA LYS A 119 2.21 7.59 27.21
C LYS A 119 3.48 6.88 26.77
N HIS A 120 4.55 7.64 26.55
CA HIS A 120 5.83 7.07 26.14
C HIS A 120 7.01 7.91 26.61
N VAL A 121 8.16 7.26 26.74
CA VAL A 121 9.43 7.90 27.10
C VAL A 121 10.35 7.86 25.88
N HIS A 122 10.76 9.03 25.40
CA HIS A 122 11.87 9.16 24.48
C HIS A 122 13.18 8.91 25.22
N VAL A 123 14.02 8.03 24.69
CA VAL A 123 15.30 7.65 25.27
C VAL A 123 16.42 8.13 24.36
N LEU A 124 17.37 8.87 24.91
CA LEU A 124 18.60 9.28 24.25
C LEU A 124 19.81 8.84 25.07
N ILE A 125 20.73 8.10 24.46
CA ILE A 125 21.88 7.50 25.16
C ILE A 125 23.17 7.95 24.49
N PHE A 126 24.15 8.42 25.27
CA PHE A 126 25.54 8.50 24.82
C PHE A 126 26.14 7.08 24.81
N PRO A 127 26.64 6.58 23.66
CA PRO A 127 26.73 5.14 23.44
C PRO A 127 28.02 4.50 23.95
N ARG A 128 28.33 4.72 25.23
CA ARG A 128 29.43 4.10 25.98
C ARG A 128 28.89 3.41 27.23
N ASN A 129 29.31 2.17 27.45
CA ASN A 129 29.02 1.45 28.70
C ASN A 129 29.87 2.00 29.86
N ARG A 130 29.68 1.45 31.08
CA ARG A 130 30.43 1.84 32.29
C ARG A 130 31.96 1.68 32.18
N GLU A 131 32.42 0.79 31.30
CA GLU A 131 33.85 0.59 31.01
C GLU A 131 34.38 1.55 29.93
N GLY A 132 33.55 2.47 29.43
CA GLY A 132 33.90 3.37 28.33
C GLY A 132 33.93 2.69 26.95
N LYS A 133 33.53 1.43 26.83
CA LYS A 133 33.45 0.70 25.55
C LYS A 133 32.21 1.11 24.75
N LYS A 134 32.32 1.14 23.43
CA LYS A 134 31.20 1.47 22.53
C LYS A 134 30.10 0.41 22.62
N LEU A 135 28.84 0.87 22.71
CA LEU A 135 27.69 -0.04 22.68
C LEU A 135 27.60 -0.75 21.32
N ARG A 136 27.42 -2.07 21.38
CA ARG A 136 27.11 -2.93 20.23
C ARG A 136 25.71 -3.48 20.42
N ILE A 137 24.81 -3.11 19.50
CA ILE A 137 23.42 -3.56 19.52
C ILE A 137 23.17 -4.29 18.21
N GLY A 138 23.13 -5.62 18.28
CA GLY A 138 22.76 -6.50 17.19
C GLY A 138 21.35 -7.07 17.39
N ARG A 139 20.96 -8.02 16.52
CA ARG A 139 19.64 -8.64 16.57
C ARG A 139 19.40 -9.43 17.87
N ARG A 140 20.44 -10.03 18.44
CA ARG A 140 20.35 -10.80 19.69
C ARG A 140 20.06 -9.87 20.86
N GLU A 141 20.81 -8.77 20.96
CA GLU A 141 20.67 -7.76 22.01
C GLU A 141 19.30 -7.09 21.92
N LEU A 142 18.81 -6.77 20.72
CA LEU A 142 17.47 -6.22 20.54
C LEU A 142 16.37 -7.19 20.96
N ARG A 143 16.46 -8.47 20.58
CA ARG A 143 15.47 -9.49 21.03
C ARG A 143 15.47 -9.63 22.55
N SER A 144 16.66 -9.67 23.16
CA SER A 144 16.81 -9.72 24.61
C SER A 144 16.21 -8.48 25.28
N PHE A 145 16.46 -7.29 24.74
CA PHE A 145 15.91 -6.03 25.24
C PHE A 145 14.38 -6.01 25.19
N HIS A 146 13.79 -6.39 24.06
CA HIS A 146 12.34 -6.47 23.91
C HIS A 146 11.72 -7.50 24.85
N LYS A 147 12.36 -8.66 25.05
CA LYS A 147 11.87 -9.67 25.99
C LYS A 147 11.94 -9.17 27.43
N ALA A 148 13.06 -8.59 27.84
CA ALA A 148 13.24 -8.08 29.20
C ALA A 148 12.25 -6.95 29.54
N TRP A 149 11.86 -6.12 28.57
CA TRP A 149 10.82 -5.11 28.79
C TRP A 149 9.43 -5.74 28.98
N GLU A 150 9.13 -6.79 28.21
CA GLU A 150 7.89 -7.57 28.38
C GLU A 150 7.84 -8.27 29.73
N ASP A 151 8.92 -8.95 30.12
CA ASP A 151 9.01 -9.63 31.40
C ASP A 151 8.83 -8.62 32.56
N LEU A 152 9.45 -7.41 32.48
CA LEU A 152 9.26 -6.34 33.47
C LEU A 152 7.80 -5.87 33.59
N LEU A 153 7.10 -5.70 32.46
CA LEU A 153 5.70 -5.29 32.49
C LEU A 153 4.80 -6.37 33.10
N ILE A 154 5.09 -7.66 32.83
CA ILE A 154 4.38 -8.79 33.42
C ILE A 154 4.63 -8.84 34.94
N GLU A 155 5.88 -8.66 35.38
CA GLU A 155 6.25 -8.60 36.80
C GLU A 155 5.55 -7.45 37.54
N GLU A 156 5.33 -6.32 36.87
CA GLU A 156 4.54 -5.18 37.38
C GLU A 156 3.01 -5.44 37.38
N GLY A 157 2.59 -6.66 37.02
CA GLY A 157 1.19 -7.09 37.04
C GLY A 157 0.39 -6.65 35.81
N TYR A 158 1.05 -6.32 34.70
CA TYR A 158 0.37 -5.97 33.46
C TYR A 158 0.21 -7.19 32.54
N GLU A 159 -0.98 -7.33 31.97
CA GLU A 159 -1.20 -8.17 30.80
C GLU A 159 -0.79 -7.39 29.54
N ILE A 160 0.13 -7.97 28.78
CA ILE A 160 0.63 -7.34 27.56
C ILE A 160 -0.32 -7.63 26.41
N PHE A 161 -0.94 -6.57 25.91
CA PHE A 161 -1.71 -6.60 24.70
C PHE A 161 -0.78 -6.56 23.48
N LYS A 162 -0.66 -7.70 22.78
CA LYS A 162 0.05 -7.81 21.50
C LYS A 162 -0.89 -7.37 20.38
N LEU A 163 -0.64 -6.18 19.83
CA LEU A 163 -1.23 -5.81 18.55
C LEU A 163 -0.78 -6.81 17.49
N PRO A 164 -1.67 -7.23 16.55
CA PRO A 164 -1.23 -8.04 15.42
C PRO A 164 -0.15 -7.28 14.63
N GLU A 165 0.81 -8.00 14.05
CA GLU A 165 2.08 -7.44 13.52
C GLU A 165 1.89 -6.34 12.47
N ASP A 166 0.71 -6.26 11.86
CA ASP A 166 0.25 -5.30 10.86
C ASP A 166 -0.51 -4.08 11.45
N ALA A 167 -0.93 -4.13 12.71
CA ALA A 167 -1.67 -3.06 13.36
C ALA A 167 -0.74 -1.98 13.93
N SER A 168 -0.65 -0.84 13.25
CA SER A 168 -0.04 0.37 13.81
C SER A 168 -0.78 0.80 15.10
N PRO A 169 -0.10 0.87 16.26
CA PRO A 169 -0.71 1.24 17.56
C PRO A 169 -1.31 2.65 17.61
N LYS A 170 -1.05 3.50 16.60
CA LYS A 170 -1.60 4.85 16.51
C LYS A 170 -3.14 4.89 16.39
N LYS A 171 -3.83 3.74 16.31
CA LYS A 171 -5.22 3.67 15.82
C LYS A 171 -6.25 3.00 16.77
N ILE A 172 -5.86 2.36 17.88
CA ILE A 172 -6.83 1.81 18.85
C ILE A 172 -6.67 2.50 20.21
N PRO A 173 -7.63 3.34 20.64
CA PRO A 173 -7.57 3.98 21.95
C PRO A 173 -7.73 2.93 23.06
N ILE A 174 -6.78 2.88 24.00
CA ILE A 174 -6.87 2.03 25.21
C ILE A 174 -8.17 2.29 26.00
N GLY A 175 -8.68 3.53 25.97
CA GLY A 175 -9.96 3.88 26.58
C GLY A 175 -11.19 3.17 26.00
N PHE A 176 -11.15 2.74 24.73
CA PHE A 176 -12.23 1.96 24.12
C PHE A 176 -12.26 0.54 24.69
N ILE A 177 -11.08 -0.06 24.85
CA ILE A 177 -10.90 -1.41 25.42
C ILE A 177 -11.33 -1.43 26.88
N LYS A 178 -10.91 -0.42 27.66
CA LYS A 178 -11.25 -0.30 29.09
C LYS A 178 -12.76 -0.11 29.34
N LYS A 179 -13.46 0.60 28.45
CA LYS A 179 -14.90 0.88 28.57
C LYS A 179 -15.80 -0.25 28.07
N ASN A 180 -15.28 -1.13 27.20
CA ASN A 180 -16.07 -2.19 26.58
C ASN A 180 -15.29 -3.52 26.54
N PRO A 181 -14.82 -4.03 27.70
CA PRO A 181 -13.98 -5.21 27.75
C PRO A 181 -14.68 -6.44 27.15
N ASP A 182 -15.99 -6.60 27.37
CA ASP A 182 -16.76 -7.72 26.84
C ASP A 182 -17.02 -7.61 25.34
N LEU A 183 -17.34 -6.39 24.84
CA LEU A 183 -17.50 -6.15 23.40
C LEU A 183 -16.18 -6.39 22.66
N TYR A 184 -15.06 -6.03 23.28
CA TYR A 184 -13.74 -6.28 22.72
C TYR A 184 -13.36 -7.76 22.80
N ARG A 185 -13.71 -8.45 23.90
CA ARG A 185 -13.55 -9.91 24.02
C ARG A 185 -14.38 -10.64 22.96
N GLU A 186 -15.60 -10.22 22.70
CA GLU A 186 -16.45 -10.75 21.62
C GLU A 186 -15.90 -10.41 20.23
N PHE A 187 -15.37 -9.21 20.03
CA PHE A 187 -14.67 -8.84 18.80
C PHE A 187 -13.41 -9.69 18.59
N MET A 188 -12.63 -9.97 19.64
CA MET A 188 -11.47 -10.84 19.55
C MET A 188 -11.84 -12.32 19.38
N LYS A 189 -12.96 -12.78 19.96
CA LYS A 189 -13.55 -14.09 19.63
C LYS A 189 -14.04 -14.15 18.19
N LEU A 190 -14.56 -13.05 17.65
CA LEU A 190 -14.97 -12.95 16.25
C LEU A 190 -13.75 -12.94 15.33
N VAL A 191 -12.69 -12.19 15.65
CA VAL A 191 -11.42 -12.22 14.92
C VAL A 191 -10.75 -13.58 15.04
N ALA A 192 -10.80 -14.24 16.20
CA ALA A 192 -10.28 -15.58 16.40
C ALA A 192 -11.12 -16.63 15.66
N ARG A 193 -12.45 -16.47 15.60
CA ARG A 193 -13.33 -17.28 14.74
C ARG A 193 -13.03 -17.03 13.26
N TYR A 194 -12.86 -15.79 12.84
CA TYR A 194 -12.54 -15.41 11.47
C TYR A 194 -11.16 -15.91 11.06
N LYS A 195 -10.18 -15.83 11.96
CA LYS A 195 -8.86 -16.46 11.82
C LYS A 195 -8.98 -17.96 11.81
N LYS A 196 -9.79 -18.57 12.67
CA LYS A 196 -10.05 -20.00 12.67
C LYS A 196 -10.71 -20.43 11.35
N THR A 197 -11.62 -19.65 10.78
CA THR A 197 -12.24 -19.92 9.46
C THR A 197 -11.25 -19.67 8.32
N LEU A 198 -10.42 -18.64 8.39
CA LEU A 198 -9.30 -18.41 7.47
C LEU A 198 -8.23 -19.50 7.56
N TYR A 199 -7.95 -20.00 8.77
CA TYR A 199 -7.05 -21.11 9.05
C TYR A 199 -7.71 -22.45 8.76
N GLU A 200 -9.04 -22.59 8.78
CA GLU A 200 -9.80 -23.78 8.36
C GLU A 200 -10.06 -23.78 6.83
N GLU A 201 -9.97 -22.62 6.18
CA GLU A 201 -9.95 -22.46 4.72
C GLU A 201 -8.52 -22.62 4.19
N GLU A 202 -7.51 -22.06 4.87
CA GLU A 202 -6.11 -22.41 4.68
C GLU A 202 -5.87 -23.88 5.05
N ASP A 203 -6.45 -24.43 6.12
CA ASP A 203 -6.34 -25.85 6.49
C ASP A 203 -7.17 -26.74 5.58
N ARG A 204 -8.26 -26.31 4.93
CA ARG A 204 -8.88 -27.09 3.84
C ARG A 204 -8.06 -27.05 2.55
N TYR A 205 -7.38 -25.93 2.31
CA TYR A 205 -6.42 -25.78 1.21
C TYR A 205 -5.14 -26.59 1.50
N LEU A 206 -4.70 -26.64 2.76
CA LEU A 206 -3.57 -27.40 3.27
C LEU A 206 -3.94 -28.86 3.54
N ASP A 207 -5.20 -29.25 3.81
CA ASP A 207 -5.64 -30.64 4.04
C ASP A 207 -5.65 -31.41 2.73
N SER A 208 -6.00 -30.74 1.62
CA SER A 208 -5.74 -31.26 0.27
C SER A 208 -4.23 -31.38 -0.06
N ASP A 209 -3.37 -30.73 0.74
CA ASP A 209 -1.90 -30.82 0.73
C ASP A 209 -1.34 -31.69 1.90
N GLN A 210 -2.13 -32.02 2.93
CA GLN A 210 -1.76 -32.82 4.11
C GLN A 210 -2.13 -34.30 3.93
N ASP A 211 -3.11 -34.67 3.11
CA ASP A 211 -3.23 -36.07 2.63
C ASP A 211 -1.94 -36.50 1.90
N ARG A 212 -1.24 -35.56 1.24
CA ARG A 212 0.11 -35.77 0.66
C ARG A 212 1.26 -35.63 1.66
N GLY A 213 0.97 -35.11 2.86
CA GLY A 213 1.89 -34.93 3.97
C GLY A 213 1.86 -36.07 4.99
N GLN A 214 0.75 -36.80 5.10
CA GLN A 214 0.60 -37.97 5.97
C GLN A 214 1.40 -39.17 5.44
N ASP A 215 1.40 -39.40 4.12
CA ASP A 215 2.33 -40.33 3.45
C ASP A 215 3.81 -40.00 3.77
N ARG A 216 4.15 -38.72 3.99
CA ARG A 216 5.51 -38.26 4.32
C ARG A 216 5.85 -38.28 5.81
N LYS A 217 4.85 -38.43 6.70
CA LYS A 217 5.06 -38.53 8.14
C LYS A 217 5.28 -39.98 8.57
N GLU A 218 4.60 -40.94 7.93
CA GLU A 218 4.87 -42.37 8.10
C GLU A 218 6.26 -42.79 7.56
N GLU A 219 6.74 -42.18 6.46
CA GLU A 219 8.14 -42.34 6.01
C GLU A 219 9.19 -41.73 6.95
N ARG A 220 8.81 -40.73 7.78
CA ARG A 220 9.70 -40.03 8.72
C ARG A 220 9.89 -40.78 10.05
N GLU A 221 8.88 -41.53 10.50
CA GLU A 221 8.97 -42.33 11.73
C GLU A 221 9.60 -43.72 11.49
N GLY A 222 9.70 -44.16 10.23
CA GLY A 222 10.38 -45.40 9.82
C GLY A 222 11.90 -45.30 9.60
N ARG A 223 12.51 -44.12 9.69
CA ARG A 223 13.97 -43.94 9.51
C ARG A 223 14.61 -43.30 10.74
N THR A 224 14.71 -44.09 11.81
CA THR A 224 15.86 -43.93 12.73
C THR A 224 16.89 -45.02 12.44
N ARG A 225 18.15 -44.59 12.38
CA ARG A 225 19.41 -45.34 12.20
C ARG A 225 19.95 -45.41 10.76
N ASP A 226 20.46 -44.29 10.26
CA ASP A 226 21.91 -44.11 10.06
C ASP A 226 22.24 -42.78 9.37
N GLY A 227 23.21 -42.04 9.92
CA GLY A 227 23.91 -40.95 9.24
C GLY A 227 23.50 -39.51 9.59
N SER A 228 24.25 -38.85 10.48
CA SER A 228 24.26 -37.40 10.69
C SER A 228 24.63 -36.60 9.41
N PRO A 229 24.13 -35.37 9.27
CA PRO A 229 25.02 -34.31 8.79
C PRO A 229 24.86 -32.94 9.49
N ASP A 230 26.01 -32.27 9.63
CA ASP A 230 26.21 -30.86 10.01
C ASP A 230 25.18 -29.89 9.41
N GLY A 231 24.27 -29.36 10.23
CA GLY A 231 23.30 -28.33 9.83
C GLY A 231 23.72 -26.92 10.25
N SER A 232 24.66 -26.29 9.54
CA SER A 232 24.98 -24.87 9.78
C SER A 232 23.88 -23.94 9.20
N PRO A 233 23.60 -22.77 9.81
CA PRO A 233 22.59 -21.82 9.28
C PRO A 233 22.83 -21.37 7.83
N GLU A 234 24.07 -21.47 7.35
CA GLU A 234 24.45 -21.11 5.98
C GLU A 234 23.96 -22.12 4.94
N SER A 235 23.95 -23.43 5.27
CA SER A 235 23.44 -24.47 4.38
C SER A 235 21.92 -24.37 4.18
N SER A 236 21.19 -23.95 5.22
CA SER A 236 19.75 -23.66 5.13
C SER A 236 19.45 -22.51 4.17
N LEU A 237 20.22 -21.42 4.21
CA LEU A 237 19.97 -20.23 3.39
C LEU A 237 20.37 -20.43 1.92
N ILE A 238 21.43 -21.21 1.65
CA ILE A 238 21.79 -21.60 0.28
C ILE A 238 20.68 -22.44 -0.34
N SER A 239 20.12 -23.38 0.44
CA SER A 239 19.00 -24.22 -0.01
C SER A 239 17.76 -23.41 -0.39
N GLU A 240 17.40 -22.41 0.44
CA GLU A 240 16.29 -21.48 0.13
C GLU A 240 16.56 -20.64 -1.12
N GLN A 241 17.79 -20.13 -1.28
CA GLN A 241 18.15 -19.37 -2.49
C GLN A 241 18.08 -20.23 -3.75
N LYS A 242 18.60 -21.46 -3.71
CA LYS A 242 18.49 -22.42 -4.83
C LYS A 242 17.03 -22.69 -5.19
N LYS A 243 16.15 -22.80 -4.19
CA LYS A 243 14.71 -22.98 -4.39
C LYS A 243 14.07 -21.80 -5.13
N GLU A 244 14.34 -20.56 -4.70
CA GLU A 244 13.80 -19.37 -5.36
C GLU A 244 14.31 -19.20 -6.80
N ILE A 245 15.60 -19.45 -7.02
CA ILE A 245 16.20 -19.43 -8.36
C ILE A 245 15.57 -20.51 -9.25
N LYS A 246 15.38 -21.72 -8.72
CA LYS A 246 14.74 -22.83 -9.44
C LYS A 246 13.33 -22.45 -9.89
N LEU A 247 12.51 -21.92 -8.97
CA LEU A 247 11.15 -21.46 -9.30
C LEU A 247 11.14 -20.39 -10.40
N GLN A 248 12.11 -19.47 -10.38
CA GLN A 248 12.18 -18.42 -11.39
C GLN A 248 12.61 -18.96 -12.76
N VAL A 249 13.65 -19.80 -12.79
CA VAL A 249 14.17 -20.42 -14.02
C VAL A 249 13.11 -21.33 -14.67
N GLU A 250 12.43 -22.14 -13.87
CA GLU A 250 11.30 -22.97 -14.34
C GLU A 250 10.15 -22.10 -14.86
N GLY A 251 9.87 -20.96 -14.21
CA GLY A 251 8.82 -20.03 -14.63
C GLY A 251 9.14 -19.35 -15.97
N LEU A 252 10.44 -19.13 -16.24
CA LEU A 252 10.97 -18.70 -17.54
C LEU A 252 11.09 -19.86 -18.54
N GLY A 253 10.72 -21.09 -18.19
CA GLY A 253 10.80 -22.24 -19.11
C GLY A 253 12.21 -22.55 -19.62
N PHE A 254 13.26 -22.12 -18.90
CA PHE A 254 14.63 -22.37 -19.32
C PHE A 254 15.06 -23.81 -19.02
N SER A 255 15.78 -24.41 -19.96
CA SER A 255 16.52 -25.65 -19.72
C SER A 255 17.81 -25.36 -18.92
N GLU A 256 18.42 -26.41 -18.36
CA GLU A 256 19.70 -26.27 -17.66
C GLU A 256 20.84 -25.79 -18.58
N ASP A 257 20.75 -26.11 -19.86
CA ASP A 257 21.73 -25.71 -20.87
C ASP A 257 21.53 -24.30 -21.43
N ALA A 258 20.37 -23.69 -21.18
CA ALA A 258 20.03 -22.36 -21.69
C ALA A 258 21.07 -21.33 -21.27
N LYS A 259 21.55 -20.51 -22.22
CA LYS A 259 22.49 -19.42 -21.94
C LYS A 259 21.73 -18.17 -21.51
N VAL A 260 22.13 -17.63 -20.35
CA VAL A 260 21.54 -16.44 -19.73
C VAL A 260 22.62 -15.44 -19.32
N ALA A 261 22.26 -14.17 -19.30
CA ALA A 261 23.13 -13.11 -18.79
C ALA A 261 22.81 -12.83 -17.32
N ILE A 262 23.80 -12.99 -16.45
CA ILE A 262 23.74 -12.49 -15.07
C ILE A 262 24.41 -11.14 -14.99
N VAL A 263 23.65 -10.13 -14.58
CA VAL A 263 24.12 -8.75 -14.48
C VAL A 263 24.03 -8.30 -13.03
N CYS A 264 25.14 -7.82 -12.48
CA CYS A 264 25.21 -7.26 -11.15
C CYS A 264 25.48 -5.76 -11.25
N THR A 265 24.59 -4.92 -10.72
CA THR A 265 24.73 -3.45 -10.81
C THR A 265 24.61 -2.75 -9.45
N THR A 266 25.34 -1.65 -9.30
CA THR A 266 25.24 -0.72 -8.17
C THR A 266 25.51 0.69 -8.70
N PRO A 267 24.93 1.76 -8.12
CA PRO A 267 25.13 3.12 -8.63
C PRO A 267 26.59 3.59 -8.68
N ASP A 268 27.43 3.08 -7.77
CA ASP A 268 28.77 3.64 -7.51
C ASP A 268 29.93 2.81 -8.10
N LYS A 269 29.65 1.70 -8.79
CA LYS A 269 30.68 0.80 -9.33
C LYS A 269 30.30 0.29 -10.72
N GLN A 270 31.31 -0.12 -11.48
CA GLN A 270 31.10 -0.73 -12.79
C GLN A 270 30.23 -1.99 -12.68
N PRO A 271 29.31 -2.21 -13.63
CA PRO A 271 28.50 -3.41 -13.66
C PRO A 271 29.36 -4.64 -13.89
N VAL A 272 29.02 -5.74 -13.23
CA VAL A 272 29.66 -7.05 -13.43
C VAL A 272 28.70 -7.92 -14.21
N GLN A 273 29.09 -8.36 -15.41
CA GLN A 273 28.28 -9.24 -16.26
C GLN A 273 28.96 -10.60 -16.43
N ARG A 274 28.16 -11.66 -16.47
CA ARG A 274 28.57 -13.03 -16.82
C ARG A 274 27.53 -13.64 -17.75
N ILE A 275 27.96 -14.22 -18.86
CA ILE A 275 27.13 -15.13 -19.66
C ILE A 275 27.40 -16.53 -19.13
N VAL A 276 26.35 -17.22 -18.67
CA VAL A 276 26.45 -18.55 -18.06
C VAL A 276 25.32 -19.43 -18.56
N ARG A 277 25.49 -20.75 -18.44
CA ARG A 277 24.36 -21.67 -18.52
C ARG A 277 23.55 -21.63 -17.23
N VAL A 278 22.26 -21.92 -17.32
CA VAL A 278 21.36 -21.99 -16.16
C VAL A 278 21.88 -22.95 -15.09
N ALA A 279 22.44 -24.10 -15.45
CA ALA A 279 23.03 -25.05 -14.51
C ALA A 279 24.06 -24.40 -13.55
N LYS A 280 24.82 -23.42 -14.05
CA LYS A 280 25.84 -22.68 -13.27
C LYS A 280 25.23 -21.93 -12.09
N LEU A 281 23.95 -21.54 -12.16
CA LEU A 281 23.24 -20.85 -11.08
C LEU A 281 23.05 -21.71 -9.83
N PHE A 282 23.14 -23.03 -9.96
CA PHE A 282 22.96 -23.98 -8.86
C PHE A 282 24.28 -24.46 -8.25
N GLU A 283 25.42 -24.10 -8.86
CA GLU A 283 26.74 -24.36 -8.31
C GLU A 283 27.03 -23.46 -7.10
N GLU A 284 27.56 -24.06 -6.03
CA GLU A 284 27.79 -23.33 -4.78
C GLU A 284 28.75 -22.16 -4.93
N ASP A 285 29.85 -22.33 -5.66
CA ASP A 285 30.86 -21.28 -5.78
C ASP A 285 30.35 -20.08 -6.59
N PHE A 286 29.50 -20.32 -7.59
CA PHE A 286 28.85 -19.25 -8.32
C PHE A 286 27.83 -18.51 -7.44
N LEU A 287 27.05 -19.23 -6.63
CA LEU A 287 26.14 -18.62 -5.65
C LEU A 287 26.90 -17.82 -4.58
N LYS A 288 28.02 -18.34 -4.06
CA LYS A 288 28.89 -17.60 -3.12
C LYS A 288 29.38 -16.29 -3.74
N PHE A 289 29.80 -16.33 -5.02
CA PHE A 289 30.19 -15.14 -5.76
C PHE A 289 29.05 -14.11 -5.87
N LEU A 290 27.84 -14.52 -6.28
CA LEU A 290 26.69 -13.63 -6.39
C LEU A 290 26.25 -13.08 -5.03
N ARG A 291 26.29 -13.89 -3.98
CA ARG A 291 26.01 -13.46 -2.60
C ARG A 291 26.99 -12.40 -2.13
N LYS A 292 28.28 -12.58 -2.41
CA LYS A 292 29.32 -11.60 -2.08
C LYS A 292 29.05 -10.27 -2.78
N LEU A 293 28.78 -10.28 -4.09
CA LEU A 293 28.40 -9.07 -4.81
C LEU A 293 27.13 -8.44 -4.24
N ASN A 294 26.10 -9.24 -3.94
CA ASN A 294 24.88 -8.72 -3.35
C ASN A 294 25.12 -8.11 -1.96
N ALA A 295 25.97 -8.71 -1.14
CA ALA A 295 26.39 -8.16 0.16
C ALA A 295 27.15 -6.84 0.01
N ASP A 296 27.97 -6.72 -1.04
CA ASP A 296 28.72 -5.51 -1.40
C ASP A 296 27.87 -4.40 -2.05
N GLY A 297 26.54 -4.58 -2.06
CA GLY A 297 25.58 -3.57 -2.49
C GLY A 297 25.09 -3.72 -3.93
N TYR A 298 25.53 -4.74 -4.66
CA TYR A 298 25.04 -4.99 -6.02
C TYR A 298 23.62 -5.58 -6.00
N ASN A 299 22.79 -5.13 -6.92
CA ASN A 299 21.56 -5.81 -7.29
C ASN A 299 21.89 -6.90 -8.31
N VAL A 300 21.30 -8.08 -8.18
CA VAL A 300 21.55 -9.23 -9.07
C VAL A 300 20.36 -9.40 -10.01
N TYR A 301 20.66 -9.55 -11.29
CA TYR A 301 19.68 -9.67 -12.36
C TYR A 301 20.00 -10.84 -13.27
N ILE A 302 18.97 -11.36 -13.95
CA ILE A 302 19.01 -12.41 -14.97
C ILE A 302 18.32 -11.90 -16.24
N SER A 303 18.83 -12.23 -17.42
CA SER A 303 18.12 -11.96 -18.68
C SER A 303 16.79 -12.72 -18.71
N VAL A 304 15.74 -12.05 -19.18
CA VAL A 304 14.42 -12.68 -19.32
C VAL A 304 14.41 -13.63 -20.51
N ASN A 305 15.16 -13.30 -21.56
CA ASN A 305 15.25 -14.08 -22.79
C ASN A 305 16.56 -14.88 -22.87
N GLU A 306 16.56 -15.90 -23.71
CA GLU A 306 17.71 -16.80 -23.89
C GLU A 306 18.69 -16.24 -24.93
N LEU A 307 19.98 -16.38 -24.64
CA LEU A 307 21.06 -16.01 -25.55
C LEU A 307 21.35 -17.12 -26.58
N LYS A 308 21.97 -16.72 -27.70
CA LYS A 308 22.54 -17.64 -28.68
C LYS A 308 23.68 -18.45 -28.07
N GLU A 309 23.95 -19.60 -28.67
CA GLU A 309 24.98 -20.51 -28.15
C GLU A 309 26.40 -19.93 -28.30
N ASP A 310 26.65 -19.04 -29.25
CA ASP A 310 27.93 -18.34 -29.46
C ASP A 310 28.00 -16.97 -28.77
N ALA A 311 26.95 -16.57 -28.05
CA ALA A 311 26.87 -15.26 -27.40
C ALA A 311 27.98 -15.05 -26.36
N SER A 312 28.68 -13.93 -26.48
CA SER A 312 29.71 -13.49 -25.53
C SER A 312 29.31 -12.21 -24.77
N SER A 313 28.21 -11.58 -25.16
CA SER A 313 27.73 -10.32 -24.60
C SER A 313 26.19 -10.35 -24.42
N ARG A 314 25.55 -9.21 -24.06
CA ARG A 314 24.08 -9.11 -23.96
C ARG A 314 23.48 -8.12 -24.97
N LYS A 315 24.18 -7.86 -26.06
CA LYS A 315 23.60 -7.01 -27.11
C LYS A 315 22.38 -7.70 -27.68
N LYS A 316 21.45 -6.93 -28.24
CA LYS A 316 20.22 -7.44 -28.85
C LYS A 316 20.48 -8.54 -29.90
N GLU A 317 21.57 -8.43 -30.64
CA GLU A 317 22.03 -9.41 -31.64
C GLU A 317 22.43 -10.78 -31.05
N ASP A 318 22.87 -10.80 -29.78
CA ASP A 318 23.30 -12.00 -29.06
C ASP A 318 22.14 -12.86 -28.52
N PHE A 319 20.90 -12.35 -28.54
CA PHE A 319 19.71 -13.12 -28.14
C PHE A 319 19.21 -14.00 -29.29
N LYS A 320 18.60 -15.14 -28.99
CA LYS A 320 17.95 -15.97 -30.05
C LYS A 320 16.89 -15.15 -30.78
N ASP A 321 16.77 -15.32 -32.09
CA ASP A 321 15.86 -14.52 -32.92
C ASP A 321 14.39 -14.86 -32.65
N LYS A 322 14.13 -16.09 -32.22
CA LYS A 322 12.85 -16.58 -31.72
C LYS A 322 12.89 -16.70 -30.19
N GLN A 323 11.85 -16.22 -29.52
CA GLN A 323 11.75 -16.10 -28.06
C GLN A 323 10.33 -16.45 -27.58
N LYS A 324 10.17 -16.75 -26.28
CA LYS A 324 8.90 -17.24 -25.72
C LYS A 324 8.28 -16.32 -24.66
N HIS A 325 8.88 -15.18 -24.35
CA HIS A 325 8.50 -14.43 -23.15
C HIS A 325 7.83 -13.10 -23.48
N ILE A 326 6.57 -12.97 -23.08
CA ILE A 326 5.91 -11.67 -22.91
C ILE A 326 6.10 -11.25 -21.46
N TYR A 327 6.53 -10.02 -21.21
CA TYR A 327 6.90 -9.59 -19.86
C TYR A 327 6.62 -8.12 -19.58
N LEU A 328 6.30 -7.83 -18.32
CA LEU A 328 5.97 -6.50 -17.82
C LEU A 328 6.74 -6.21 -16.53
N ASP A 329 7.17 -4.96 -16.37
CA ASP A 329 7.81 -4.46 -15.15
C ASP A 329 6.88 -3.40 -14.51
N ILE A 330 6.16 -3.83 -13.47
CA ILE A 330 5.14 -3.05 -12.79
C ILE A 330 5.79 -2.32 -11.59
N ASP A 331 6.03 -1.03 -11.75
CA ASP A 331 6.47 -0.14 -10.66
C ASP A 331 5.25 0.49 -9.98
N GLY A 332 4.57 -0.27 -9.13
CA GLY A 332 3.39 0.19 -8.39
C GLY A 332 3.67 1.44 -7.54
N ASP A 333 4.91 1.60 -7.02
CA ASP A 333 5.28 2.81 -6.30
C ASP A 333 5.26 4.06 -7.20
N LYS A 334 5.68 3.94 -8.47
CA LYS A 334 5.60 5.03 -9.46
C LYS A 334 4.14 5.38 -9.79
N LEU A 335 3.27 4.38 -9.83
CA LEU A 335 1.85 4.53 -10.15
C LEU A 335 0.98 4.87 -8.93
N GLY A 336 1.57 4.89 -7.72
CA GLY A 336 0.86 5.16 -6.48
C GLY A 336 -0.20 4.10 -6.12
N LYS A 337 -0.03 2.86 -6.62
CA LYS A 337 -0.96 1.74 -6.47
C LYS A 337 -0.22 0.46 -6.12
N ASP A 338 -0.94 -0.53 -5.58
CA ASP A 338 -0.36 -1.85 -5.38
C ASP A 338 -0.11 -2.54 -6.74
N GLY A 339 1.07 -3.12 -6.92
CA GLY A 339 1.44 -3.82 -8.17
C GLY A 339 0.50 -4.99 -8.50
N TYR A 340 -0.04 -5.69 -7.50
CA TYR A 340 -1.01 -6.76 -7.71
C TYR A 340 -2.37 -6.25 -8.16
N GLU A 341 -2.79 -5.08 -7.70
CA GLU A 341 -4.02 -4.43 -8.19
C GLU A 341 -3.88 -4.05 -9.66
N ILE A 342 -2.73 -3.50 -10.05
CA ILE A 342 -2.41 -3.18 -11.45
C ILE A 342 -2.39 -4.46 -12.29
N LEU A 343 -1.72 -5.52 -11.83
CA LEU A 343 -1.69 -6.80 -12.54
C LEU A 343 -3.11 -7.38 -12.71
N LYS A 344 -3.93 -7.36 -11.66
CA LYS A 344 -5.32 -7.84 -11.71
C LYS A 344 -6.15 -7.03 -12.72
N GLN A 345 -5.95 -5.72 -12.77
CA GLN A 345 -6.59 -4.85 -13.74
C GLN A 345 -6.16 -5.22 -15.18
N ILE A 346 -4.85 -5.34 -15.43
CA ILE A 346 -4.31 -5.74 -16.75
C ILE A 346 -4.91 -7.08 -17.20
N LEU A 347 -4.91 -8.08 -16.32
CA LEU A 347 -5.46 -9.40 -16.61
C LEU A 347 -6.95 -9.34 -17.00
N LYS A 348 -7.74 -8.56 -16.27
CA LYS A 348 -9.18 -8.40 -16.51
C LYS A 348 -9.46 -7.64 -17.80
N ASP A 349 -8.88 -6.44 -17.93
CA ASP A 349 -9.15 -5.52 -19.04
C ASP A 349 -8.69 -6.07 -20.39
N LEU A 350 -7.61 -6.86 -20.38
CA LEU A 350 -7.05 -7.50 -21.55
C LEU A 350 -7.48 -8.97 -21.69
N ASP A 351 -8.36 -9.50 -20.83
CA ASP A 351 -8.74 -10.92 -20.85
C ASP A 351 -7.51 -11.86 -21.01
N LEU A 352 -6.45 -11.56 -20.28
CA LEU A 352 -5.20 -12.31 -20.33
C LEU A 352 -5.26 -13.47 -19.33
N PRO A 353 -4.68 -14.63 -19.68
CA PRO A 353 -4.56 -15.73 -18.76
C PRO A 353 -3.60 -15.34 -17.63
N GLN A 354 -3.59 -16.14 -16.58
CA GLN A 354 -2.66 -15.96 -15.49
C GLN A 354 -1.19 -16.06 -15.98
N PRO A 355 -0.27 -15.21 -15.47
CA PRO A 355 1.14 -15.27 -15.84
C PRO A 355 1.80 -16.56 -15.33
N THR A 356 2.81 -17.05 -16.06
CA THR A 356 3.62 -18.23 -15.71
C THR A 356 4.61 -17.92 -14.60
N LEU A 357 5.03 -16.66 -14.47
CA LEU A 357 5.96 -16.21 -13.44
C LEU A 357 5.58 -14.80 -12.94
N VAL A 358 5.55 -14.66 -11.62
CA VAL A 358 5.45 -13.36 -10.94
C VAL A 358 6.55 -13.28 -9.89
N VAL A 359 7.43 -12.30 -10.02
CA VAL A 359 8.52 -12.02 -9.10
C VAL A 359 8.21 -10.72 -8.37
N GLN A 360 8.13 -10.77 -7.04
CA GLN A 360 7.99 -9.56 -6.24
C GLN A 360 9.37 -8.97 -5.98
N THR A 361 9.65 -7.83 -6.59
CA THR A 361 10.96 -7.16 -6.46
C THR A 361 11.04 -6.26 -5.23
N SER A 362 9.88 -5.83 -4.72
CA SER A 362 9.68 -5.09 -3.46
C SER A 362 8.18 -4.95 -3.15
N LYS A 363 7.83 -4.35 -2.00
CA LYS A 363 6.45 -4.30 -1.45
C LYS A 363 5.32 -4.03 -2.45
N ASN A 364 5.50 -3.17 -3.46
CA ASN A 364 4.46 -2.85 -4.45
C ASN A 364 4.89 -3.10 -5.91
N ASN A 365 6.04 -3.73 -6.15
CA ASN A 365 6.61 -3.79 -7.50
C ASN A 365 6.80 -5.24 -7.95
N LEU A 366 6.30 -5.54 -9.15
CA LEU A 366 6.22 -6.88 -9.71
C LEU A 366 6.93 -6.95 -11.05
N GLN A 367 7.57 -8.08 -11.31
CA GLN A 367 8.05 -8.46 -12.63
C GLN A 367 7.27 -9.69 -13.07
N VAL A 368 6.59 -9.58 -14.19
CA VAL A 368 5.57 -10.54 -14.64
C VAL A 368 5.98 -11.11 -15.98
N VAL A 369 5.86 -12.42 -16.16
CA VAL A 369 6.16 -13.10 -17.43
C VAL A 369 5.04 -14.08 -17.77
N TRP A 370 4.69 -14.13 -19.05
CA TRP A 370 3.97 -15.21 -19.69
C TRP A 370 4.92 -15.93 -20.64
N THR A 371 5.22 -17.18 -20.31
CA THR A 371 6.02 -18.08 -21.14
C THR A 371 5.08 -18.77 -22.11
N LEU A 372 5.25 -18.48 -23.39
CA LEU A 372 4.39 -18.95 -24.46
C LEU A 372 4.72 -20.39 -24.86
N SER A 373 3.71 -21.13 -25.33
CA SER A 373 3.92 -22.42 -26.00
C SER A 373 4.61 -22.24 -27.36
N GLU A 374 4.31 -21.15 -28.04
CA GLU A 374 4.81 -20.77 -29.36
C GLU A 374 5.97 -19.77 -29.25
N GLU A 375 6.89 -19.80 -30.22
CA GLU A 375 7.95 -18.80 -30.31
C GLU A 375 7.54 -17.63 -31.21
N LEU A 376 7.97 -16.43 -30.82
CA LEU A 376 7.77 -15.18 -31.54
C LEU A 376 9.10 -14.55 -31.94
N ASP A 377 9.08 -13.73 -32.99
CA ASP A 377 10.22 -12.87 -33.30
C ASP A 377 10.43 -11.81 -32.21
N LYS A 378 11.68 -11.34 -32.06
CA LYS A 378 12.04 -10.29 -31.09
C LYS A 378 11.15 -9.06 -31.23
N GLU A 379 10.90 -8.65 -32.47
CA GLU A 379 10.11 -7.47 -32.82
C GLU A 379 8.64 -7.64 -32.39
N GLU A 380 8.10 -8.85 -32.49
CA GLU A 380 6.74 -9.16 -32.06
C GLU A 380 6.59 -9.09 -30.55
N ILE A 381 7.55 -9.63 -29.80
CA ILE A 381 7.59 -9.55 -28.34
C ILE A 381 7.69 -8.10 -27.88
N GLU A 382 8.62 -7.34 -28.47
CA GLU A 382 8.82 -5.93 -28.13
C GLU A 382 7.58 -5.10 -28.41
N ARG A 383 6.89 -5.37 -29.53
CA ARG A 383 5.61 -4.73 -29.87
C ARG A 383 4.53 -5.04 -28.83
N ILE A 384 4.32 -6.32 -28.49
CA ILE A 384 3.34 -6.73 -27.47
C ILE A 384 3.64 -6.05 -26.13
N ASN A 385 4.90 -6.14 -25.67
CA ASN A 385 5.33 -5.54 -24.41
C ASN A 385 5.14 -4.02 -24.41
N SER A 386 5.45 -3.36 -25.53
CA SER A 386 5.29 -1.90 -25.67
C SER A 386 3.82 -1.49 -25.63
N GLU A 387 2.94 -2.16 -26.35
CA GLU A 387 1.53 -1.80 -26.38
C GLU A 387 0.87 -1.93 -25.00
N ILE A 388 1.18 -3.01 -24.27
CA ILE A 388 0.67 -3.20 -22.90
C ILE A 388 1.31 -2.17 -21.96
N ALA A 389 2.62 -1.95 -22.03
CA ALA A 389 3.30 -1.00 -21.16
C ALA A 389 2.79 0.43 -21.36
N GLU A 390 2.52 0.86 -22.59
CA GLU A 390 1.99 2.18 -22.91
C GLU A 390 0.55 2.35 -22.42
N ARG A 391 -0.30 1.33 -22.63
CA ARG A 391 -1.70 1.37 -22.20
C ARG A 391 -1.88 1.53 -20.68
N TYR A 392 -0.94 1.00 -19.90
CA TYR A 392 -0.99 1.01 -18.43
C TYR A 392 0.08 1.89 -17.77
N GLU A 393 0.78 2.72 -18.55
CA GLU A 393 1.85 3.62 -18.07
C GLU A 393 2.97 2.92 -17.26
N LEU A 394 3.27 1.66 -17.62
CA LEU A 394 4.26 0.82 -16.94
C LEU A 394 5.70 1.29 -17.25
N ASP A 395 6.70 0.64 -16.64
CA ASP A 395 8.10 0.87 -17.06
C ASP A 395 8.27 0.39 -18.51
N LYS A 396 9.02 1.14 -19.32
CA LYS A 396 9.30 0.82 -20.74
C LYS A 396 10.38 -0.26 -20.85
N ALA A 397 10.20 -1.34 -20.10
CA ALA A 397 11.03 -2.52 -20.04
C ALA A 397 10.73 -3.46 -21.22
N ILE A 398 10.82 -2.97 -22.46
CA ILE A 398 10.24 -3.64 -23.63
C ILE A 398 11.25 -4.47 -24.44
N ASP A 399 12.51 -4.04 -24.48
CA ASP A 399 13.57 -4.61 -25.33
C ASP A 399 13.94 -6.06 -24.96
N VAL A 400 14.25 -6.90 -25.96
CA VAL A 400 14.59 -8.33 -25.76
C VAL A 400 15.78 -8.55 -24.81
N SER A 401 16.70 -7.59 -24.71
CA SER A 401 17.86 -7.67 -23.80
C SER A 401 17.51 -7.38 -22.34
N ARG A 402 16.22 -7.22 -22.01
CA ARG A 402 15.76 -6.89 -20.67
C ARG A 402 16.22 -7.92 -19.65
N VAL A 403 16.60 -7.40 -18.48
CA VAL A 403 17.00 -8.19 -17.32
C VAL A 403 16.03 -7.94 -16.17
N PHE A 404 15.64 -9.02 -15.51
CA PHE A 404 14.80 -9.02 -14.31
C PHE A 404 15.63 -9.34 -13.08
N ARG A 405 15.10 -9.01 -11.91
CA ARG A 405 15.76 -9.32 -10.64
C ARG A 405 15.85 -10.83 -10.49
N LEU A 406 17.01 -11.33 -10.10
CA LEU A 406 17.16 -12.73 -9.73
C LEU A 406 16.59 -12.94 -8.32
N ALA A 407 15.62 -13.83 -8.19
CA ALA A 407 15.02 -14.25 -6.94
C ALA A 407 16.07 -14.93 -6.04
N GLY A 408 15.86 -14.87 -4.74
CA GLY A 408 16.85 -15.35 -3.76
C GLY A 408 17.87 -14.28 -3.33
N PHE A 409 17.79 -13.05 -3.85
CA PHE A 409 18.73 -11.97 -3.53
C PHE A 409 18.02 -10.72 -2.97
N PHE A 410 18.75 -9.90 -2.21
CA PHE A 410 18.20 -8.64 -1.71
C PHE A 410 18.18 -7.56 -2.79
N ASN A 411 17.08 -6.81 -2.84
CA ASN A 411 17.00 -5.56 -3.57
C ASN A 411 17.73 -4.45 -2.82
N ARG A 412 18.93 -4.10 -3.32
CA ARG A 412 19.83 -3.07 -2.78
C ARG A 412 19.47 -1.65 -3.22
N LYS A 413 18.45 -1.45 -4.07
CA LYS A 413 17.99 -0.10 -4.43
C LYS A 413 17.51 0.62 -3.17
N LYS A 414 17.95 1.86 -2.99
CA LYS A 414 17.65 2.68 -1.81
C LYS A 414 16.14 2.77 -1.58
N GLY A 415 15.70 2.50 -0.35
CA GLY A 415 14.29 2.55 0.04
C GLY A 415 13.46 1.33 -0.36
N LYS A 416 14.01 0.36 -1.12
CA LYS A 416 13.32 -0.89 -1.46
C LYS A 416 13.64 -1.99 -0.45
N GLY A 417 14.92 -2.28 -0.19
CA GLY A 417 15.39 -3.06 0.98
C GLY A 417 14.80 -4.46 1.21
N ASN A 418 14.09 -5.04 0.24
CA ASN A 418 13.33 -6.27 0.37
C ASN A 418 14.07 -7.45 -0.27
N PHE A 419 13.79 -8.67 0.18
CA PHE A 419 14.18 -9.87 -0.53
C PHE A 419 13.35 -10.00 -1.82
N VAL A 420 13.98 -10.45 -2.90
CA VAL A 420 13.28 -10.75 -4.16
C VAL A 420 12.89 -12.22 -4.13
N TYR A 421 11.62 -12.53 -4.35
CA TYR A 421 11.09 -13.89 -4.31
C TYR A 421 10.04 -14.11 -5.39
N VAL A 422 9.85 -15.38 -5.72
CA VAL A 422 8.81 -15.84 -6.64
C VAL A 422 7.51 -15.99 -5.87
N VAL A 423 6.46 -15.30 -6.32
CA VAL A 423 5.15 -15.29 -5.66
C VAL A 423 4.29 -16.45 -6.13
N LYS A 424 4.53 -16.92 -7.37
CA LYS A 424 3.72 -17.95 -8.01
C LYS A 424 4.61 -19.08 -8.55
N LYS A 425 4.35 -20.32 -8.15
CA LYS A 425 5.13 -21.51 -8.54
C LYS A 425 4.96 -21.83 -10.02
N ALA A 426 6.09 -22.07 -10.71
CA ALA A 426 6.15 -22.46 -12.11
C ALA A 426 5.59 -23.86 -12.39
N SER A 427 5.77 -24.80 -11.45
CA SER A 427 5.45 -26.23 -11.63
C SER A 427 3.97 -26.55 -11.85
N SER A 428 3.06 -25.59 -11.67
CA SER A 428 1.61 -25.75 -11.88
C SER A 428 1.09 -25.03 -13.14
N LEU A 429 1.94 -24.34 -13.90
CA LEU A 429 1.50 -23.44 -14.97
C LEU A 429 2.00 -23.95 -16.32
N LYS A 430 1.05 -24.39 -17.14
CA LYS A 430 1.32 -24.75 -18.54
C LYS A 430 1.74 -23.50 -19.32
N PRO A 431 2.60 -23.64 -20.35
CA PRO A 431 2.85 -22.55 -21.29
C PRO A 431 1.55 -21.96 -21.82
N VAL A 432 1.56 -20.66 -22.03
CA VAL A 432 0.38 -19.88 -22.43
C VAL A 432 0.29 -19.84 -23.95
N SER A 433 -0.89 -20.06 -24.53
CA SER A 433 -1.05 -19.95 -25.97
C SER A 433 -0.93 -18.51 -26.45
N LEU A 434 -0.24 -18.32 -27.58
CA LEU A 434 -0.14 -17.07 -28.30
C LEU A 434 -1.50 -16.46 -28.67
N GLU A 435 -2.57 -17.26 -28.79
CA GLU A 435 -3.93 -16.80 -29.11
C GLU A 435 -4.39 -15.62 -28.22
N HIS A 436 -4.04 -15.65 -26.93
CA HIS A 436 -4.37 -14.60 -25.98
C HIS A 436 -3.70 -13.25 -26.28
N PHE A 437 -2.63 -13.25 -27.09
CA PHE A 437 -1.86 -12.08 -27.46
C PHE A 437 -2.00 -11.69 -28.94
N LYS A 438 -2.66 -12.49 -29.78
CA LYS A 438 -2.73 -12.24 -31.24
C LYS A 438 -3.31 -10.89 -31.62
N ARG A 439 -4.20 -10.30 -30.82
CA ARG A 439 -4.76 -8.97 -31.09
C ARG A 439 -3.68 -7.87 -31.16
N PHE A 440 -2.58 -8.04 -30.43
CA PHE A 440 -1.44 -7.12 -30.43
C PHE A 440 -0.54 -7.31 -31.67
N LEU A 441 -0.69 -8.44 -32.37
CA LEU A 441 0.07 -8.75 -33.58
C LEU A 441 -0.59 -8.25 -34.86
N LYS A 442 -1.90 -7.97 -34.84
CA LYS A 442 -2.71 -7.66 -36.03
C LYS A 442 -2.72 -6.18 -36.45
N SER A 443 -1.86 -5.34 -35.88
CA SER A 443 -1.67 -3.97 -36.38
C SER A 443 -0.69 -3.97 -37.56
N GLU A 444 -1.20 -4.24 -38.77
CA GLU A 444 -0.50 -3.83 -39.99
C GLU A 444 -0.67 -2.31 -40.19
N THR A 445 0.46 -1.70 -40.50
CA THR A 445 0.66 -0.37 -41.05
C THR A 445 -0.39 0.01 -42.10
N THR A 446 -1.29 0.95 -41.76
CA THR A 446 -1.72 1.99 -42.69
C THR A 446 -1.79 3.33 -41.95
N GLU A 447 -1.13 4.29 -42.58
CA GLU A 447 -1.13 5.75 -42.44
C GLU A 447 -1.96 6.43 -41.32
N THR A 448 -1.33 7.43 -40.72
CA THR A 448 -1.87 8.53 -39.89
C THR A 448 -3.39 8.74 -39.99
N PRO A 449 -4.18 8.60 -38.91
CA PRO A 449 -5.63 8.60 -39.03
C PRO A 449 -6.20 10.03 -39.03
N ALA A 450 -6.26 10.63 -40.22
CA ALA A 450 -7.22 11.69 -40.56
C ALA A 450 -8.59 11.14 -41.01
N TYR A 451 -8.77 9.81 -41.07
CA TYR A 451 -9.91 9.17 -41.74
C TYR A 451 -10.90 8.42 -40.83
N ARG A 452 -10.94 8.71 -39.53
CA ARG A 452 -11.90 8.05 -38.59
C ARG A 452 -13.24 8.79 -38.40
N THR A 453 -13.51 9.83 -39.20
CA THR A 453 -14.67 10.72 -39.04
C THR A 453 -15.83 10.45 -39.99
N GLU A 454 -15.63 9.73 -41.10
CA GLU A 454 -16.70 9.56 -42.11
C GLU A 454 -17.47 8.24 -42.00
N GLU A 455 -16.82 7.11 -41.73
CA GLU A 455 -17.53 5.82 -41.56
C GLU A 455 -18.42 5.78 -40.30
N ARG A 456 -18.09 6.56 -39.26
CA ARG A 456 -18.96 6.72 -38.07
C ARG A 456 -20.19 7.60 -38.32
N LYS A 457 -20.22 8.42 -39.38
CA LYS A 457 -21.37 9.27 -39.70
C LYS A 457 -22.47 8.52 -40.44
N THR A 458 -22.10 7.63 -41.35
CA THR A 458 -23.05 6.85 -42.16
C THR A 458 -23.70 5.73 -41.37
N GLU A 459 -22.98 5.08 -40.45
CA GLU A 459 -23.55 4.02 -39.59
C GLU A 459 -24.45 4.59 -38.47
N ALA A 460 -24.22 5.84 -38.05
CA ALA A 460 -25.04 6.55 -37.07
C ALA A 460 -26.35 7.12 -37.68
N GLN A 461 -26.38 7.43 -38.98
CA GLN A 461 -27.58 7.95 -39.65
C GLN A 461 -28.63 6.88 -39.92
N GLY A 462 -28.26 5.61 -40.07
CA GLY A 462 -29.20 4.51 -40.30
C GLY A 462 -29.85 3.92 -39.04
N LYS A 463 -29.30 4.17 -37.84
CA LYS A 463 -29.82 3.63 -36.56
C LYS A 463 -30.72 4.60 -35.78
N ALA A 464 -30.91 5.83 -36.26
CA ALA A 464 -31.59 6.89 -35.50
C ALA A 464 -33.13 6.79 -35.45
N GLU A 465 -33.78 5.97 -36.28
CA GLU A 465 -35.25 5.96 -36.39
C GLU A 465 -35.97 4.79 -35.69
N LYS A 466 -35.26 3.88 -35.01
CA LYS A 466 -35.89 2.80 -34.19
C LYS A 466 -35.08 2.42 -32.93
N LEU A 467 -34.77 3.40 -32.08
CA LEU A 467 -34.32 3.12 -30.71
C LEU A 467 -35.39 3.58 -29.72
N ASP A 468 -36.41 2.74 -29.56
CA ASP A 468 -37.43 2.82 -28.52
C ASP A 468 -37.35 1.54 -27.67
N GLU A 469 -37.46 1.70 -26.35
CA GLU A 469 -37.43 0.67 -25.29
C GLU A 469 -36.20 -0.26 -25.17
N ASN A 470 -35.71 -0.90 -26.22
CA ASN A 470 -34.68 -1.95 -26.10
C ASN A 470 -33.33 -1.42 -25.59
N TYR A 471 -32.97 -0.17 -25.91
CA TYR A 471 -31.75 0.47 -25.41
C TYR A 471 -31.87 0.92 -23.96
N LEU A 472 -33.07 1.31 -23.52
CA LEU A 472 -33.34 1.60 -22.11
C LEU A 472 -33.38 0.32 -21.27
N ILE A 473 -33.85 -0.78 -21.85
CA ILE A 473 -33.78 -2.14 -21.27
C ILE A 473 -32.31 -2.60 -21.18
N GLU A 474 -31.50 -2.37 -22.22
CA GLU A 474 -30.06 -2.71 -22.21
C GLU A 474 -29.27 -1.84 -21.21
N LEU A 475 -29.58 -0.54 -21.10
CA LEU A 475 -28.99 0.36 -20.12
C LEU A 475 -29.41 -0.01 -18.68
N ALA A 476 -30.67 -0.39 -18.48
CA ALA A 476 -31.16 -0.89 -17.19
C ALA A 476 -30.51 -2.23 -16.82
N ASN A 477 -30.34 -3.15 -17.77
CA ASN A 477 -29.66 -4.42 -17.59
C ASN A 477 -28.17 -4.24 -17.27
N ASN A 478 -27.50 -3.26 -17.89
CA ASN A 478 -26.10 -2.92 -17.61
C ASN A 478 -25.91 -2.27 -16.22
N VAL A 479 -26.89 -1.48 -15.76
CA VAL A 479 -26.91 -0.92 -14.40
C VAL A 479 -27.20 -2.00 -13.37
N VAL A 480 -28.07 -2.97 -13.68
CA VAL A 480 -28.31 -4.15 -12.84
C VAL A 480 -27.07 -5.03 -12.76
N LEU A 481 -26.37 -5.32 -13.87
CA LEU A 481 -25.09 -6.05 -13.89
C LEU A 481 -23.97 -5.35 -13.10
N TYR A 482 -23.94 -4.02 -13.11
CA TYR A 482 -23.00 -3.22 -12.32
C TYR A 482 -23.32 -3.25 -10.81
N ILE A 483 -24.61 -3.26 -10.46
CA ILE A 483 -25.10 -3.42 -9.08
C ILE A 483 -24.85 -4.86 -8.59
N GLU A 484 -25.07 -5.88 -9.42
CA GLU A 484 -24.71 -7.28 -9.15
C GLU A 484 -23.20 -7.44 -8.89
N HIS A 485 -22.35 -6.77 -9.67
CA HIS A 485 -20.88 -6.79 -9.47
C HIS A 485 -20.46 -6.16 -8.13
N LEU A 486 -21.21 -5.17 -7.64
CA LEU A 486 -20.97 -4.49 -6.36
C LEU A 486 -21.58 -5.26 -5.17
N LEU A 487 -22.70 -5.96 -5.37
CA LEU A 487 -23.34 -6.81 -4.38
C LEU A 487 -22.53 -8.08 -4.09
N LYS A 488 -21.79 -8.60 -5.09
CA LYS A 488 -20.97 -9.82 -5.00
C LYS A 488 -19.73 -9.73 -4.09
N HIS A 489 -19.49 -8.61 -3.40
CA HIS A 489 -18.22 -8.40 -2.68
C HIS A 489 -18.28 -8.27 -1.16
N TYR A 490 -19.44 -8.24 -0.50
CA TYR A 490 -19.45 -8.13 0.95
C TYR A 490 -20.69 -8.74 1.60
N GLU A 491 -20.52 -9.72 2.49
CA GLU A 491 -21.24 -9.73 3.77
C GLU A 491 -20.72 -10.72 4.83
N ILE A 492 -20.98 -10.39 6.10
CA ILE A 492 -21.53 -11.15 7.26
C ILE A 492 -21.26 -10.24 8.50
N ALA A 493 -22.12 -9.92 9.49
CA ALA A 493 -23.34 -10.48 10.12
C ALA A 493 -24.23 -9.30 10.60
N GLY A 494 -25.57 -9.29 10.61
CA GLY A 494 -26.53 -10.26 11.16
C GLY A 494 -27.17 -9.70 12.44
N LEU A 495 -28.37 -9.08 12.40
CA LEU A 495 -29.25 -8.84 13.56
C LEU A 495 -30.71 -8.56 13.14
N MET A 496 -31.62 -9.48 13.53
CA MET A 496 -33.07 -9.49 13.30
C MET A 496 -33.83 -8.65 14.35
N VAL A 497 -34.01 -7.34 14.15
CA VAL A 497 -34.86 -6.52 15.06
C VAL A 497 -35.92 -5.68 14.33
N TYR A 498 -36.00 -5.70 12.99
CA TYR A 498 -36.88 -4.77 12.25
C TYR A 498 -37.96 -5.43 11.38
N ARG A 499 -38.24 -6.73 11.58
CA ARG A 499 -39.23 -7.48 10.80
C ARG A 499 -40.62 -6.82 10.76
N GLY A 500 -41.11 -6.34 11.91
CA GLY A 500 -42.43 -5.69 12.00
C GLY A 500 -42.53 -4.32 11.31
N LYS A 501 -41.41 -3.60 11.10
CA LYS A 501 -41.40 -2.32 10.37
C LYS A 501 -41.29 -2.51 8.85
N VAL A 502 -40.65 -3.59 8.42
CA VAL A 502 -40.55 -3.97 7.00
C VAL A 502 -41.88 -4.50 6.47
N GLU A 503 -42.60 -5.30 7.26
CA GLU A 503 -43.94 -5.83 6.88
C GLU A 503 -44.98 -4.70 6.68
N SER A 504 -44.89 -3.62 7.45
CA SER A 504 -45.74 -2.41 7.28
C SER A 504 -45.43 -1.63 5.98
N LEU A 505 -44.18 -1.64 5.53
CA LEU A 505 -43.71 -1.00 4.30
C LEU A 505 -44.00 -1.86 3.05
N LEU A 506 -43.88 -3.18 3.17
CA LEU A 506 -44.24 -4.14 2.12
C LEU A 506 -45.75 -4.14 1.84
N LYS A 507 -46.59 -3.95 2.85
CA LYS A 507 -48.05 -3.80 2.68
C LYS A 507 -48.45 -2.53 1.91
N LYS A 508 -47.59 -1.50 1.91
CA LYS A 508 -47.76 -0.26 1.11
C LYS A 508 -47.20 -0.36 -0.31
N LEU A 509 -46.35 -1.37 -0.55
CA LEU A 509 -45.80 -1.69 -1.87
C LEU A 509 -46.60 -2.78 -2.60
N ALA A 510 -47.70 -3.24 -2.01
CA ALA A 510 -48.52 -4.34 -2.50
C ALA A 510 -49.34 -4.04 -3.78
N ASP A 511 -49.27 -2.82 -4.32
CA ASP A 511 -49.97 -2.42 -5.55
C ASP A 511 -49.12 -2.55 -6.83
N LEU A 512 -47.94 -3.19 -6.76
CA LEU A 512 -47.12 -3.50 -7.95
C LEU A 512 -46.83 -5.00 -8.03
N SER A 513 -46.91 -5.51 -9.26
CA SER A 513 -47.23 -6.88 -9.70
C SER A 513 -46.52 -8.06 -9.01
N GLU A 514 -47.28 -9.16 -8.82
CA GLU A 514 -46.89 -10.42 -8.17
C GLU A 514 -45.69 -11.13 -8.80
N GLU A 515 -45.39 -10.92 -10.07
CA GLU A 515 -44.26 -11.54 -10.77
C GLU A 515 -42.89 -11.00 -10.27
N ILE A 516 -42.88 -9.78 -9.74
CA ILE A 516 -41.69 -9.17 -9.12
C ILE A 516 -41.44 -9.76 -7.73
N LYS A 517 -42.49 -10.23 -7.02
CA LYS A 517 -42.39 -10.78 -5.66
C LYS A 517 -41.64 -12.11 -5.63
N GLU A 518 -41.91 -13.03 -6.53
CA GLU A 518 -41.25 -14.35 -6.51
C GLU A 518 -39.75 -14.28 -6.83
N ASN A 519 -39.36 -13.37 -7.73
CA ASN A 519 -37.96 -13.16 -8.08
C ASN A 519 -37.20 -12.33 -7.04
N ALA A 520 -37.83 -11.32 -6.44
CA ALA A 520 -37.21 -10.50 -5.39
C ALA A 520 -36.99 -11.28 -4.08
N ILE A 521 -37.88 -12.20 -3.71
CA ILE A 521 -37.74 -13.04 -2.50
C ILE A 521 -36.57 -14.03 -2.64
N LYS A 522 -36.31 -14.53 -3.85
CA LYS A 522 -35.21 -15.47 -4.13
C LYS A 522 -33.82 -14.80 -4.10
N ILE A 523 -33.76 -13.51 -4.41
CA ILE A 523 -32.53 -12.72 -4.55
C ILE A 523 -32.17 -11.97 -3.25
N ALA A 524 -33.16 -11.64 -2.41
CA ALA A 524 -32.97 -10.94 -1.14
C ALA A 524 -32.20 -11.74 -0.06
N THR A 525 -31.88 -13.00 -0.31
CA THR A 525 -31.26 -13.90 0.67
C THR A 525 -29.75 -13.73 0.85
N GLU A 526 -29.02 -12.97 0.01
CA GLU A 526 -27.53 -12.95 0.04
C GLU A 526 -26.89 -11.55 -0.21
N LYS A 527 -27.11 -10.62 0.73
CA LYS A 527 -26.09 -10.04 1.65
C LYS A 527 -24.96 -9.02 1.15
N ARG A 528 -24.74 -7.90 1.91
CA ARG A 528 -24.28 -6.47 1.67
C ARG A 528 -22.89 -5.88 2.15
N SER A 529 -22.50 -4.67 1.65
CA SER A 529 -21.94 -3.56 2.50
C SER A 529 -22.13 -2.09 2.02
N TYR A 530 -22.93 -1.32 2.76
CA TYR A 530 -23.06 0.15 3.06
C TYR A 530 -24.47 0.32 3.69
N SER A 531 -24.79 1.40 4.44
CA SER A 531 -26.16 1.55 4.99
C SER A 531 -27.14 2.09 3.94
N GLU A 532 -28.24 1.36 3.71
CA GLU A 532 -29.28 1.71 2.72
C GLU A 532 -29.82 3.14 2.88
N ALA A 533 -29.83 3.66 4.11
CA ALA A 533 -30.33 4.99 4.41
C ALA A 533 -29.46 6.12 3.83
N GLU A 534 -28.13 5.95 3.82
CA GLU A 534 -27.18 6.98 3.37
C GLU A 534 -27.15 7.09 1.84
N GLN A 535 -27.20 5.94 1.16
CA GLN A 535 -27.28 5.88 -0.30
C GLN A 535 -28.64 6.37 -0.81
N ALA A 536 -29.72 5.96 -0.15
CA ALA A 536 -31.05 6.44 -0.48
C ALA A 536 -31.25 7.94 -0.18
N TYR A 537 -30.48 8.52 0.74
CA TYR A 537 -30.50 9.97 1.01
C TYR A 537 -29.79 10.75 -0.09
N LEU A 538 -28.57 10.35 -0.47
CA LEU A 538 -27.80 10.99 -1.54
C LEU A 538 -28.54 10.90 -2.87
N TYR A 539 -29.10 9.72 -3.18
CA TYR A 539 -29.90 9.50 -4.38
C TYR A 539 -31.15 10.39 -4.40
N ARG A 540 -31.90 10.46 -3.28
CA ARG A 540 -33.08 11.35 -3.17
C ARG A 540 -32.72 12.83 -3.29
N ALA A 541 -31.56 13.25 -2.77
CA ALA A 541 -31.12 14.64 -2.82
C ALA A 541 -30.68 15.05 -4.23
N ILE A 542 -29.87 14.22 -4.90
CA ILE A 542 -29.44 14.46 -6.29
C ILE A 542 -30.66 14.45 -7.22
N ARG A 543 -31.56 13.48 -7.06
CA ARG A 543 -32.79 13.39 -7.83
C ARG A 543 -33.66 14.65 -7.69
N LYS A 544 -33.88 15.13 -6.46
CA LYS A 544 -34.64 16.36 -6.23
C LYS A 544 -33.98 17.60 -6.85
N ILE A 545 -32.65 17.68 -6.85
CA ILE A 545 -31.93 18.80 -7.49
C ILE A 545 -32.12 18.74 -9.01
N LEU A 546 -32.05 17.55 -9.60
CA LEU A 546 -32.29 17.36 -11.03
C LEU A 546 -33.75 17.64 -11.40
N GLU A 547 -34.72 17.08 -10.68
CA GLU A 547 -36.16 17.31 -10.91
C GLU A 547 -36.55 18.79 -10.77
N LYS A 548 -35.91 19.52 -9.85
CA LYS A 548 -36.17 20.94 -9.63
C LYS A 548 -35.54 21.84 -10.70
N ASN A 549 -34.34 21.48 -11.16
CA ASN A 549 -33.48 22.40 -11.89
C ASN A 549 -33.13 21.92 -13.30
N VAL A 550 -33.64 20.78 -13.76
CA VAL A 550 -33.41 20.26 -15.10
C VAL A 550 -34.76 19.97 -15.73
N GLU A 551 -35.07 20.68 -16.82
CA GLU A 551 -36.19 20.38 -17.70
C GLU A 551 -35.65 19.76 -18.99
N SER A 552 -36.36 18.79 -19.52
CA SER A 552 -36.03 18.19 -20.81
C SER A 552 -37.24 18.23 -21.73
N GLU A 553 -37.05 18.73 -22.94
CA GLU A 553 -38.06 18.68 -24.01
C GLU A 553 -37.36 18.21 -25.30
N GLY A 554 -37.66 16.98 -25.72
CA GLY A 554 -36.93 16.33 -26.82
C GLY A 554 -35.43 16.20 -26.53
N LYS A 555 -34.58 16.67 -27.46
CA LYS A 555 -33.12 16.71 -27.28
C LYS A 555 -32.64 17.97 -26.56
N LYS A 556 -33.54 18.79 -26.00
CA LYS A 556 -33.15 20.01 -25.29
C LYS A 556 -33.17 19.74 -23.79
N ILE A 557 -32.06 20.03 -23.11
CA ILE A 557 -31.93 19.97 -21.65
C ILE A 557 -31.71 21.39 -21.14
N LEU A 558 -32.69 21.95 -20.44
CA LEU A 558 -32.61 23.26 -19.81
C LEU A 558 -32.20 23.11 -18.34
N ILE A 559 -31.04 23.65 -17.98
CA ILE A 559 -30.56 23.72 -16.61
C ILE A 559 -30.93 25.09 -16.03
N LYS A 560 -31.87 25.08 -15.09
CA LYS A 560 -32.48 26.27 -14.50
C LYS A 560 -31.53 27.04 -13.58
N LYS A 561 -31.86 28.33 -13.43
CA LYS A 561 -31.23 29.26 -12.52
C LYS A 561 -31.28 28.74 -11.07
N GLY A 562 -30.12 28.48 -10.49
CA GLY A 562 -29.99 27.93 -9.13
C GLY A 562 -29.50 26.49 -9.04
N PHE A 563 -29.37 25.77 -10.16
CA PHE A 563 -28.79 24.41 -10.18
C PHE A 563 -27.41 24.35 -9.50
N LEU A 564 -26.51 25.26 -9.89
CA LEU A 564 -25.16 25.29 -9.32
C LEU A 564 -25.16 25.59 -7.83
N ARG A 565 -26.03 26.51 -7.41
CA ARG A 565 -26.25 26.85 -6.00
C ARG A 565 -26.67 25.58 -5.26
N ASP A 566 -27.69 24.88 -5.73
CA ASP A 566 -28.24 23.71 -5.04
C ASP A 566 -27.22 22.54 -4.99
N VAL A 567 -26.38 22.36 -6.02
CA VAL A 567 -25.25 21.41 -6.01
C VAL A 567 -24.17 21.80 -4.99
N ILE A 568 -23.82 23.08 -4.90
CA ILE A 568 -22.87 23.60 -3.91
C ILE A 568 -23.42 23.41 -2.49
N TYR A 569 -24.70 23.76 -2.25
CA TYR A 569 -25.35 23.59 -0.96
C TYR A 569 -25.45 22.12 -0.56
N LEU A 570 -25.77 21.21 -1.49
CA LEU A 570 -25.74 19.77 -1.22
C LEU A 570 -24.33 19.31 -0.83
N THR A 571 -23.30 19.80 -1.52
CA THR A 571 -21.92 19.41 -1.24
C THR A 571 -21.42 19.97 0.09
N LEU A 572 -21.82 21.20 0.45
CA LEU A 572 -21.51 21.81 1.75
C LEU A 572 -22.28 21.15 2.88
N ALA A 573 -23.57 20.87 2.69
CA ALA A 573 -24.39 20.14 3.65
C ALA A 573 -23.89 18.70 3.84
N PHE A 574 -23.42 18.05 2.78
CA PHE A 574 -22.80 16.73 2.86
C PHE A 574 -21.44 16.79 3.54
N ARG A 575 -20.63 17.82 3.27
CA ARG A 575 -19.37 18.08 3.97
C ARG A 575 -19.62 18.34 5.46
N GLU A 576 -20.65 19.09 5.82
CA GLU A 576 -21.00 19.42 7.20
C GLU A 576 -21.65 18.24 7.92
N ALA A 577 -22.50 17.46 7.25
CA ALA A 577 -23.05 16.20 7.74
C ALA A 577 -21.94 15.17 7.96
N LEU A 578 -21.01 14.99 7.02
CA LEU A 578 -19.79 14.19 7.19
C LEU A 578 -18.89 14.75 8.29
N HIS A 579 -18.87 16.07 8.49
CA HIS A 579 -18.08 16.70 9.54
C HIS A 579 -18.70 16.51 10.93
N ARG A 580 -20.03 16.58 11.06
CA ARG A 580 -20.80 16.30 12.29
C ARG A 580 -20.82 14.80 12.59
N GLN A 581 -20.97 13.95 11.59
CA GLN A 581 -20.81 12.49 11.69
C GLN A 581 -19.35 12.13 11.99
N ARG A 582 -18.35 12.91 11.52
CA ARG A 582 -16.97 12.87 12.03
C ARG A 582 -16.93 13.26 13.50
N LEU A 583 -17.57 14.34 13.93
CA LEU A 583 -17.52 14.81 15.32
C LEU A 583 -18.18 13.80 16.30
N GLU A 584 -19.22 13.08 15.87
CA GLU A 584 -19.88 12.01 16.64
C GLU A 584 -19.26 10.60 16.44
N LYS A 585 -18.57 10.32 15.31
CA LYS A 585 -17.89 9.05 14.97
C LYS A 585 -16.41 9.22 14.60
N LEU A 586 -15.66 10.10 15.26
CA LEU A 586 -14.25 10.37 14.92
C LEU A 586 -13.41 9.11 15.21
N GLN A 587 -12.42 8.80 14.35
CA GLN A 587 -11.19 8.00 14.62
C GLN A 587 -10.89 6.73 13.76
N ARG A 588 -11.32 6.56 12.51
CA ARG A 588 -10.84 5.42 11.68
C ARG A 588 -10.53 5.80 10.21
N SER A 589 -9.28 5.56 9.80
CA SER A 589 -8.67 5.65 8.44
C SER A 589 -8.48 7.04 7.76
N PRO A 590 -7.33 7.34 7.12
CA PRO A 590 -7.12 8.52 6.28
C PRO A 590 -7.81 8.42 4.89
N ASP A 591 -8.23 7.23 4.48
CA ASP A 591 -8.66 6.93 3.12
C ASP A 591 -10.17 6.70 3.04
N TYR A 592 -10.96 7.67 3.52
CA TYR A 592 -12.36 7.75 3.12
C TYR A 592 -12.41 8.51 1.79
N PRO A 593 -13.10 8.01 0.75
CA PRO A 593 -13.17 8.71 -0.54
C PRO A 593 -13.83 10.07 -0.31
N TYR A 594 -13.00 11.10 -0.21
CA TYR A 594 -13.45 12.47 -0.17
C TYR A 594 -13.91 12.79 -1.58
N ILE A 595 -15.22 12.71 -1.84
CA ILE A 595 -15.78 13.31 -3.04
C ILE A 595 -15.61 14.81 -2.84
N SER A 596 -14.50 15.33 -3.35
CA SER A 596 -14.27 16.76 -3.35
C SER A 596 -15.39 17.42 -4.17
N VAL A 597 -15.80 18.63 -3.80
CA VAL A 597 -16.66 19.48 -4.65
C VAL A 597 -16.15 19.48 -6.10
N SER A 598 -14.83 19.49 -6.24
CA SER A 598 -14.09 19.33 -7.48
C SER A 598 -14.40 18.02 -8.23
N SER A 599 -14.47 16.87 -7.57
CA SER A 599 -14.77 15.56 -8.17
C SER A 599 -16.23 15.46 -8.60
N ALA A 600 -17.16 15.96 -7.78
CA ALA A 600 -18.59 15.96 -8.11
C ALA A 600 -18.90 16.88 -9.30
N LEU A 601 -18.29 18.08 -9.33
CA LEU A 601 -18.43 19.00 -10.45
C LEU A 601 -17.79 18.46 -11.73
N LYS A 602 -16.63 17.77 -11.62
CA LYS A 602 -15.98 17.15 -12.77
C LYS A 602 -16.85 16.04 -13.37
N PHE A 603 -17.37 15.14 -12.54
CA PHE A 603 -18.28 14.07 -12.97
C PHE A 603 -19.54 14.62 -13.64
N LEU A 604 -20.13 15.68 -13.08
CA LEU A 604 -21.30 16.32 -13.65
C LEU A 604 -21.01 16.94 -15.02
N LEU A 605 -19.89 17.65 -15.16
CA LEU A 605 -19.47 18.23 -16.44
C LEU A 605 -19.15 17.16 -17.49
N GLU A 606 -18.53 16.04 -17.09
CA GLU A 606 -18.30 14.89 -17.99
C GLU A 606 -19.64 14.32 -18.50
N LYS A 607 -20.64 14.18 -17.63
CA LYS A 607 -21.96 13.70 -18.04
C LYS A 607 -22.73 14.67 -18.93
N LEU A 608 -22.63 15.97 -18.67
CA LEU A 608 -23.22 16.98 -19.56
C LEU A 608 -22.55 16.93 -20.95
N LYS A 609 -21.23 16.74 -21.03
CA LYS A 609 -20.54 16.55 -22.31
C LYS A 609 -20.98 15.29 -23.05
N GLU A 610 -21.16 14.17 -22.35
CA GLU A 610 -21.70 12.94 -22.95
C GLU A 610 -23.09 13.18 -23.55
N PHE A 611 -23.95 13.97 -22.90
CA PHE A 611 -25.25 14.36 -23.46
C PHE A 611 -25.11 15.25 -24.71
N GLU A 612 -24.18 16.20 -24.71
CA GLU A 612 -23.89 17.02 -25.91
C GLU A 612 -23.39 16.16 -27.09
N GLU A 613 -22.53 15.17 -26.82
CA GLU A 613 -22.03 14.22 -27.81
C GLU A 613 -23.15 13.33 -28.40
N LEU A 614 -24.20 13.06 -27.62
CA LEU A 614 -25.41 12.35 -28.06
C LEU A 614 -26.42 13.26 -28.79
N GLY A 615 -26.05 14.52 -29.03
CA GLY A 615 -26.84 15.50 -29.76
C GLY A 615 -27.88 16.21 -28.90
N TYR A 616 -27.78 16.14 -27.57
CA TYR A 616 -28.60 16.96 -26.69
C TYR A 616 -28.06 18.40 -26.64
N LYS A 617 -28.95 19.37 -26.79
CA LYS A 617 -28.61 20.78 -26.63
C LYS A 617 -28.80 21.15 -25.16
N ILE A 618 -27.70 21.42 -24.47
CA ILE A 618 -27.71 21.85 -23.06
C ILE A 618 -27.73 23.38 -23.01
N GLU A 619 -28.80 23.92 -22.45
CA GLU A 619 -28.94 25.37 -22.24
C GLU A 619 -28.94 25.66 -20.73
N PHE A 620 -28.19 26.68 -20.32
CA PHE A 620 -28.16 27.13 -18.95
C PHE A 620 -28.88 28.48 -18.85
N GLU A 621 -29.83 28.62 -17.92
CA GLU A 621 -30.53 29.90 -17.69
C GLU A 621 -29.62 30.96 -17.02
N GLU A 622 -28.55 30.53 -16.35
CA GLU A 622 -27.45 31.40 -15.91
C GLU A 622 -26.19 31.09 -16.73
N LYS A 623 -25.31 32.08 -16.88
CA LYS A 623 -24.01 31.87 -17.55
C LYS A 623 -23.13 30.95 -16.70
N VAL A 624 -23.24 29.64 -16.93
CA VAL A 624 -22.42 28.62 -16.27
C VAL A 624 -21.14 28.42 -17.08
N PRO A 625 -19.96 28.49 -16.45
CA PRO A 625 -18.71 28.20 -17.15
C PRO A 625 -18.69 26.79 -17.72
N THR A 626 -18.35 26.68 -19.00
CA THR A 626 -18.09 25.40 -19.69
C THR A 626 -16.71 24.84 -19.33
N ASP A 627 -15.85 25.66 -18.72
CA ASP A 627 -14.54 25.27 -18.21
C ASP A 627 -14.57 24.97 -16.70
N TYR A 628 -13.97 23.85 -16.33
CA TYR A 628 -13.90 23.38 -14.94
C TYR A 628 -13.12 24.34 -14.02
N ARG A 629 -12.08 25.04 -14.50
CA ARG A 629 -11.30 25.97 -13.68
C ARG A 629 -12.09 27.23 -13.38
N GLU A 630 -12.83 27.73 -14.37
CA GLU A 630 -13.71 28.88 -14.23
C GLU A 630 -14.92 28.56 -13.33
N LEU A 631 -15.52 27.38 -13.48
CA LEU A 631 -16.59 26.89 -12.59
C LEU A 631 -16.11 26.80 -11.14
N LYS A 632 -14.91 26.23 -10.93
CA LYS A 632 -14.27 26.12 -9.62
C LYS A 632 -13.97 27.50 -9.02
N ALA A 633 -13.58 28.49 -9.83
CA ALA A 633 -13.33 29.85 -9.40
C ALA A 633 -14.62 30.54 -8.92
N GLN A 634 -15.70 30.46 -9.70
CA GLN A 634 -17.00 31.04 -9.34
C GLN A 634 -17.59 30.39 -8.08
N VAL A 635 -17.47 29.06 -7.95
CA VAL A 635 -17.88 28.33 -6.73
C VAL A 635 -17.10 28.81 -5.51
N ARG A 636 -15.79 29.01 -5.64
CA ARG A 636 -14.93 29.49 -4.55
C ARG A 636 -15.26 30.93 -4.15
N GLU A 637 -15.44 31.81 -5.11
CA GLU A 637 -15.82 33.22 -4.88
C GLU A 637 -17.17 33.32 -4.17
N ARG A 638 -18.14 32.51 -4.59
CA ARG A 638 -19.48 32.48 -4.00
C ARG A 638 -19.50 31.94 -2.57
N ILE A 639 -18.72 30.89 -2.27
CA ILE A 639 -18.51 30.39 -0.90
C ILE A 639 -17.89 31.48 -0.01
N VAL A 640 -16.88 32.20 -0.53
CA VAL A 640 -16.24 33.28 0.21
C VAL A 640 -17.24 34.43 0.47
N ARG A 641 -18.01 34.85 -0.53
CA ARG A 641 -18.98 35.93 -0.39
C ARG A 641 -20.13 35.59 0.56
N GLU A 642 -20.63 34.36 0.51
CA GLU A 642 -21.85 33.97 1.23
C GLU A 642 -21.57 33.40 2.64
N HIS A 643 -20.36 32.91 2.94
CA HIS A 643 -20.10 32.16 4.20
C HIS A 643 -18.90 32.67 5.04
N THR A 644 -18.19 33.72 4.62
CA THR A 644 -17.01 34.26 5.35
C THR A 644 -17.29 35.20 6.54
N PRO A 645 -18.49 35.76 6.81
CA PRO A 645 -18.67 36.61 8.00
C PRO A 645 -18.33 35.90 9.34
N ASN A 646 -18.47 34.57 9.43
CA ASN A 646 -18.27 33.80 10.67
C ASN A 646 -16.90 33.09 10.79
N LEU A 647 -15.96 33.31 9.85
CA LEU A 647 -14.63 32.66 9.86
C LEU A 647 -13.45 33.61 10.15
N ARG A 648 -13.73 34.89 10.44
CA ARG A 648 -12.71 35.93 10.73
C ARG A 648 -11.90 35.74 12.03
N MET A 649 -12.12 34.69 12.81
CA MET A 649 -11.35 34.43 14.03
C MET A 649 -10.01 33.71 13.81
N TRP A 650 -9.69 33.27 12.60
CA TRP A 650 -8.54 32.36 12.40
C TRP A 650 -7.53 32.76 11.32
N GLU A 651 -7.64 33.94 10.72
CA GLU A 651 -6.61 34.45 9.79
C GLU A 651 -6.48 35.98 9.88
N GLU A 652 -5.61 36.47 10.77
CA GLU A 652 -4.95 37.77 10.58
C GLU A 652 -3.48 37.56 10.24
N PRO A 653 -2.94 38.19 9.18
CA PRO A 653 -1.51 38.29 8.97
C PRO A 653 -0.94 39.45 9.82
N ARG A 654 -0.13 39.13 10.84
CA ARG A 654 0.74 40.14 11.48
C ARG A 654 1.87 40.54 10.54
N ASN A 655 1.61 41.51 9.67
CA ASN A 655 2.65 42.34 9.06
C ASN A 655 2.92 43.54 9.98
N GLU A 656 3.79 43.36 10.97
CA GLU A 656 4.48 44.51 11.58
C GLU A 656 5.72 44.84 10.74
N PRO A 657 5.95 46.12 10.37
CA PRO A 657 7.17 46.53 9.70
C PRO A 657 8.37 46.41 10.65
N ARG A 658 9.44 45.75 10.20
CA ARG A 658 10.70 45.64 10.95
C ARG A 658 11.30 47.04 11.19
N PRO A 659 11.80 47.36 12.39
CA PRO A 659 12.52 48.60 12.63
C PRO A 659 13.83 48.63 11.84
N GLN A 660 14.04 49.72 11.11
CA GLN A 660 15.27 49.99 10.37
C GLN A 660 16.47 50.03 11.32
N LYS A 661 17.46 49.17 11.10
CA LYS A 661 18.76 49.23 11.80
C LYS A 661 19.48 50.51 11.38
N ARG A 662 19.58 51.48 12.29
CA ARG A 662 20.50 52.61 12.19
C ARG A 662 21.94 52.08 12.09
N ARG A 663 22.64 52.44 11.02
CA ARG A 663 24.10 52.30 10.91
C ARG A 663 24.76 53.14 12.00
N LYS A 664 25.64 52.55 12.81
CA LYS A 664 26.56 53.32 13.64
C LYS A 664 27.62 53.95 12.73
N PRO A 665 28.00 55.23 12.93
CA PRO A 665 29.10 55.84 12.21
C PRO A 665 30.43 55.20 12.63
N LYS A 666 31.36 55.14 11.68
CA LYS A 666 32.75 54.77 11.91
C LYS A 666 33.39 55.81 12.85
N MET A 667 34.01 55.33 13.92
CA MET A 667 35.21 55.93 14.53
C MET A 667 36.25 54.83 14.61
#